data_AF-K8E461-F1
#
_entry.id   AF-K8E461-F1
#
_cell.length_a   1.000
_cell.length_b   1.000
_cell.length_c   1.000
_cell.angle_alpha   90.00
_cell.angle_beta   90.00
_cell.angle_gamma   90.00
#
_symmetry.space_group_name_H-M   'P 1'
#
loop_
_entity.id
_entity.type
_entity.pdbx_description
1 polymer ?
#
loop_
_entity_poly.entity_id
_entity_poly.type
_entity_poly.pdbx_seq_one_letter_code
_entity_poly.pdbx_strand_id
1 'polypeptide(L)'
;MKKIMIGLLTTGLFLCTWSLHVSADTLDTPELIEIHPLGIDGNKGSWNSDEPVIPQSKEIVQSRGILPKKLDPRGTDFEQTVRSQGGIGICWAYSSTDIISAAYQKQTGIEQLLSPNYYNYYSAENAFSDGFNPNTIFLQLAEKRTLNQGGFHQYPLFQNMLNNQGVTEKEFTTPTVEAKNKPLLNDDFNMVKAKKSSLAMNELKHIPLNEYTISESEKEIKRTKIKRFIQESGAVTYNYQSETVSHSKKYYNNGKAASYVPVADFNKIPNYSSQGRPAIDHSVTIVGWDDDYSKDNFSIQPKQEGAFIVKNSWGTSFGDKGYFYVSYEDIFIATGEFYSAISSKSELYDNFNSYVNSTSDAWEKIEASKNPSNEIYLAANYQTNTNEEILKTVAFLTIQNNIDYKIYYVNKKIESDYFDSSIFTELIAEGTQIEAGMNNIPTKEVEIPADSNYGIVVQLIYPSELELQYFTAQKVKEGNQQDNVPILEAGDTLVSYNGFRWRNTSKGEYWATKANLFLTAATDSVTSEENKIASVAITNKIDPKIVYKNKPIVLDTTLAPEGAKKKDLLWSSKDSSIAEVDQSGTVTAKGFGRTVINVCSKQNPEIKDQLTIITDDHGFSTETATKLTIGQPMEGYIDLADNEYISENPWYNRSDVFLYTIPEDGNYTTHGYAITPTGTQDIFRSDFSINDGPYRLAIADRFFTEKLKKGDIVEISATAQCLGFNNPLGDWAKTTVGSKYYIEFKKSDEFKFGKLVWASSEGTSKENLKTMFKVGEKEQFVGTIVDSNINDPFYQKLKWKSSNPSVAKINEETGELEALSVGTTTLILNNTYYFGEAKQLEEQLMVTVE
;
A
#
# COMPACT_ATOMS: atom_id res chain seq x y z
N MET A 1 30.94 -47.79 -56.24
CA MET A 1 30.84 -49.22 -56.61
C MET A 1 29.34 -49.57 -56.67
N LYS A 2 28.76 -49.65 -57.89
CA LYS A 2 28.11 -50.84 -58.50
C LYS A 2 27.03 -51.50 -57.61
N LYS A 3 25.76 -51.71 -58.00
CA LYS A 3 25.07 -51.61 -59.30
C LYS A 3 23.54 -51.92 -59.13
N ILE A 4 22.69 -51.34 -60.01
CA ILE A 4 21.40 -51.83 -60.60
C ILE A 4 20.09 -51.68 -59.77
N MET A 5 18.94 -51.17 -60.23
CA MET A 5 18.44 -50.68 -61.56
C MET A 5 17.18 -49.78 -61.42
N ILE A 6 16.84 -49.15 -62.55
CA ILE A 6 15.83 -48.12 -62.87
C ILE A 6 14.37 -48.63 -62.93
N GLY A 7 13.41 -47.75 -62.62
CA GLY A 7 12.00 -47.81 -63.04
C GLY A 7 11.19 -46.59 -62.57
N LEU A 8 10.66 -45.80 -63.51
CA LEU A 8 10.12 -44.42 -63.39
C LEU A 8 8.67 -44.28 -62.85
N LEU A 9 8.42 -43.10 -62.24
CA LEU A 9 7.22 -42.22 -62.27
C LEU A 9 5.85 -42.82 -61.86
N THR A 10 5.14 -42.24 -60.90
CA THR A 10 4.41 -40.97 -61.09
C THR A 10 4.00 -40.35 -59.75
N THR A 11 4.36 -39.07 -59.58
CA THR A 11 3.59 -37.92 -59.02
C THR A 11 2.54 -38.19 -57.93
N GLY A 12 2.50 -37.50 -56.80
CA GLY A 12 3.21 -36.30 -56.39
C GLY A 12 2.53 -35.68 -55.16
N LEU A 13 3.32 -34.82 -54.51
CA LEU A 13 3.00 -33.87 -53.44
C LEU A 13 2.74 -34.41 -52.02
N PHE A 14 3.25 -33.79 -50.96
CA PHE A 14 4.52 -33.15 -50.62
C PHE A 14 4.36 -32.79 -49.12
N LEU A 15 5.36 -33.20 -48.31
CA LEU A 15 5.84 -32.63 -47.04
C LEU A 15 4.83 -32.40 -45.89
N CYS A 16 4.97 -33.12 -44.76
CA CYS A 16 5.95 -32.90 -43.68
C CYS A 16 5.83 -31.49 -43.05
N THR A 17 5.59 -31.37 -41.75
CA THR A 17 6.59 -31.73 -40.73
C THR A 17 5.95 -32.13 -39.40
N TRP A 18 6.39 -33.30 -38.91
CA TRP A 18 6.28 -33.72 -37.51
C TRP A 18 7.57 -33.29 -36.80
N SER A 19 7.44 -32.69 -35.62
CA SER A 19 8.57 -32.54 -34.68
C SER A 19 8.56 -33.70 -33.69
N LEU A 20 9.76 -34.23 -33.46
CA LEU A 20 10.07 -35.45 -32.74
C LEU A 20 9.45 -35.52 -31.34
N HIS A 21 8.88 -36.69 -31.04
CA HIS A 21 8.63 -37.18 -29.69
C HIS A 21 9.97 -37.54 -29.02
N VAL A 22 10.23 -36.95 -27.87
CA VAL A 22 11.09 -37.54 -26.84
C VAL A 22 10.14 -38.07 -25.77
N SER A 23 10.06 -39.39 -25.64
CA SER A 23 9.31 -40.04 -24.56
C SER A 23 10.12 -39.91 -23.28
N ALA A 24 9.49 -39.36 -22.24
CA ALA A 24 9.87 -39.56 -20.86
C ALA A 24 8.72 -40.35 -20.24
N ASP A 25 8.91 -41.66 -20.10
CA ASP A 25 7.98 -42.55 -19.44
C ASP A 25 7.94 -42.26 -17.93
N THR A 26 6.75 -42.47 -17.36
CA THR A 26 6.41 -42.61 -15.93
C THR A 26 6.24 -41.34 -15.09
N LEU A 27 5.16 -40.60 -15.37
CA LEU A 27 4.32 -40.07 -14.31
C LEU A 27 3.01 -40.84 -14.38
N ASP A 28 2.65 -41.56 -13.31
CA ASP A 28 1.33 -42.16 -13.13
C ASP A 28 0.28 -41.10 -13.48
N THR A 29 -0.37 -41.25 -14.64
CA THR A 29 -1.62 -40.53 -14.90
C THR A 29 -2.62 -41.09 -13.90
N PRO A 30 -3.10 -40.33 -12.91
CA PRO A 30 -4.17 -40.81 -12.05
C PRO A 30 -5.32 -41.24 -12.95
N GLU A 31 -5.86 -42.44 -12.69
CA GLU A 31 -7.00 -42.99 -13.41
C GLU A 31 -8.06 -41.89 -13.61
N LEU A 32 -8.62 -41.83 -14.81
CA LEU A 32 -9.72 -40.93 -15.13
C LEU A 32 -10.84 -41.14 -14.10
N ILE A 33 -10.94 -40.22 -13.15
CA ILE A 33 -12.04 -40.13 -12.20
C ILE A 33 -13.31 -40.08 -13.04
N GLU A 34 -14.19 -41.04 -12.80
CA GLU A 34 -15.51 -41.07 -13.42
C GLU A 34 -16.31 -39.88 -12.86
N ILE A 35 -16.38 -38.81 -13.65
CA ILE A 35 -17.16 -37.60 -13.38
C ILE A 35 -18.61 -37.96 -13.71
N HIS A 36 -19.51 -37.87 -12.72
CA HIS A 36 -20.93 -38.01 -13.00
C HIS A 36 -21.44 -36.65 -13.50
N PRO A 37 -21.81 -36.52 -14.79
CA PRO A 37 -22.31 -35.25 -15.30
C PRO A 37 -23.58 -34.82 -14.55
N LEU A 38 -23.77 -33.50 -14.47
CA LEU A 38 -25.02 -32.83 -14.09
C LEU A 38 -26.22 -33.62 -14.66
N GLY A 39 -27.10 -34.11 -13.78
CA GLY A 39 -28.18 -35.02 -14.18
C GLY A 39 -28.99 -34.50 -15.36
N ILE A 40 -29.13 -35.31 -16.41
CA ILE A 40 -29.96 -35.05 -17.59
C ILE A 40 -31.33 -35.76 -17.44
N ASP A 41 -31.83 -35.89 -16.22
CA ASP A 41 -33.09 -36.61 -15.99
C ASP A 41 -34.27 -35.67 -16.20
N GLY A 42 -34.70 -35.60 -17.45
CA GLY A 42 -35.96 -35.00 -17.84
C GLY A 42 -37.14 -35.76 -17.23
N ASN A 43 -37.67 -35.30 -16.10
CA ASN A 43 -39.12 -35.28 -15.80
C ASN A 43 -39.48 -34.69 -14.42
N LYS A 44 -40.45 -33.76 -14.44
CA LYS A 44 -41.43 -33.38 -13.40
C LYS A 44 -41.02 -32.34 -12.33
N GLY A 45 -41.33 -31.07 -12.64
CA GLY A 45 -42.28 -30.26 -11.86
C GLY A 45 -41.78 -29.57 -10.58
N SER A 46 -41.31 -28.33 -10.76
CA SER A 46 -41.29 -27.21 -9.80
C SER A 46 -40.39 -27.30 -8.54
N TRP A 47 -39.73 -26.16 -8.27
CA TRP A 47 -39.09 -25.73 -7.01
C TRP A 47 -37.79 -26.44 -6.59
N ASN A 48 -36.62 -25.83 -6.84
CA ASN A 48 -35.31 -26.29 -6.31
C ASN A 48 -35.10 -27.82 -6.42
N SER A 49 -35.66 -28.49 -7.45
CA SER A 49 -35.86 -29.95 -7.43
C SER A 49 -34.57 -30.75 -7.61
N ASP A 50 -33.49 -30.10 -8.00
CA ASP A 50 -32.24 -30.77 -8.31
C ASP A 50 -31.15 -30.42 -7.29
N GLU A 51 -31.45 -29.62 -6.25
CA GLU A 51 -30.53 -29.48 -5.12
C GLU A 51 -30.42 -30.85 -4.42
N PRO A 52 -29.22 -31.46 -4.39
CA PRO A 52 -29.06 -32.72 -3.73
C PRO A 52 -29.27 -32.55 -2.22
N VAL A 53 -29.78 -33.58 -1.54
CA VAL A 53 -29.67 -33.64 -0.08
C VAL A 53 -28.18 -33.71 0.25
N ILE A 54 -27.65 -32.70 0.94
CA ILE A 54 -26.20 -32.53 1.13
C ILE A 54 -25.80 -33.07 2.50
N PRO A 55 -24.98 -34.13 2.56
CA PRO A 55 -24.39 -34.59 3.81
C PRO A 55 -23.58 -33.46 4.45
N GLN A 56 -23.90 -33.17 5.70
CA GLN A 56 -23.18 -32.18 6.49
C GLN A 56 -22.01 -32.84 7.22
N SER A 57 -20.90 -32.11 7.36
CA SER A 57 -19.81 -32.54 8.26
C SER A 57 -20.35 -32.60 9.69
N LYS A 58 -19.79 -33.47 10.53
CA LYS A 58 -20.19 -33.52 11.94
C LYS A 58 -19.92 -32.17 12.55
N GLU A 59 -20.96 -31.55 13.09
CA GLU A 59 -20.84 -30.21 13.70
C GLU A 59 -19.81 -30.28 14.83
N ILE A 60 -18.70 -29.54 14.69
CA ILE A 60 -17.81 -29.26 15.80
C ILE A 60 -18.61 -28.35 16.71
N VAL A 61 -19.01 -28.87 17.88
CA VAL A 61 -19.67 -28.07 18.91
C VAL A 61 -18.65 -27.08 19.47
N GLN A 62 -18.38 -26.00 18.73
CA GLN A 62 -17.71 -24.84 19.29
C GLN A 62 -18.59 -24.30 20.41
N SER A 63 -17.97 -23.99 21.55
CA SER A 63 -18.62 -23.64 22.81
C SER A 63 -19.76 -22.65 22.59
N ARG A 64 -20.99 -23.18 22.62
CA ARG A 64 -22.24 -22.47 22.37
C ARG A 64 -22.39 -21.31 23.35
N GLY A 65 -22.72 -20.12 22.86
CA GLY A 65 -23.42 -19.15 23.68
C GLY A 65 -24.70 -19.79 24.23
N ILE A 66 -25.02 -19.54 25.50
CA ILE A 66 -26.26 -20.05 26.10
C ILE A 66 -27.42 -19.39 25.36
N LEU A 67 -28.13 -20.14 24.50
CA LEU A 67 -29.35 -19.67 23.86
C LEU A 67 -30.42 -19.47 24.95
N PRO A 68 -31.15 -18.34 24.97
CA PRO A 68 -32.24 -18.16 25.90
C PRO A 68 -33.38 -19.14 25.60
N LYS A 69 -34.15 -19.51 26.64
CA LYS A 69 -35.36 -20.33 26.47
C LYS A 69 -36.41 -19.68 25.56
N LYS A 70 -36.42 -18.36 25.51
CA LYS A 70 -37.36 -17.57 24.72
C LYS A 70 -36.67 -16.36 24.13
N LEU A 71 -36.92 -16.13 22.85
CA LEU A 71 -36.56 -14.90 22.14
C LEU A 71 -37.80 -14.48 21.34
N ASP A 72 -38.44 -13.41 21.76
CA ASP A 72 -39.63 -12.87 21.13
C ASP A 72 -39.37 -11.39 20.78
N PRO A 73 -39.23 -11.04 19.50
CA PRO A 73 -38.91 -9.67 19.13
C PRO A 73 -40.12 -8.72 19.28
N ARG A 74 -41.33 -9.25 19.44
CA ARG A 74 -42.56 -8.43 19.47
C ARG A 74 -42.61 -7.56 20.72
N GLY A 75 -42.95 -6.28 20.56
CA GLY A 75 -42.95 -5.29 21.63
C GLY A 75 -41.54 -4.81 22.04
N THR A 76 -40.50 -5.13 21.27
CA THR A 76 -39.12 -4.69 21.50
C THR A 76 -38.64 -3.81 20.34
N ASP A 77 -37.46 -3.19 20.49
CA ASP A 77 -36.82 -2.40 19.44
C ASP A 77 -36.41 -3.22 18.20
N PHE A 78 -36.50 -4.55 18.27
CA PHE A 78 -36.21 -5.49 17.18
C PHE A 78 -37.48 -6.09 16.56
N GLU A 79 -38.68 -5.63 16.97
CA GLU A 79 -39.93 -6.03 16.32
C GLU A 79 -39.87 -5.64 14.84
N GLN A 80 -40.18 -6.61 13.98
CA GLN A 80 -40.16 -6.43 12.55
C GLN A 80 -41.51 -5.87 12.06
N THR A 81 -41.49 -4.89 11.16
CA THR A 81 -42.73 -4.43 10.52
C THR A 81 -43.43 -5.57 9.76
N VAL A 82 -44.71 -5.78 10.07
CA VAL A 82 -45.60 -6.72 9.36
C VAL A 82 -46.13 -6.05 8.10
N ARG A 83 -45.83 -6.63 6.94
CA ARG A 83 -46.26 -6.12 5.62
C ARG A 83 -47.31 -7.03 4.98
N SER A 84 -47.92 -6.56 3.90
CA SER A 84 -48.95 -7.32 3.15
C SER A 84 -48.62 -7.36 1.66
N GLN A 85 -48.41 -8.56 1.12
CA GLN A 85 -48.29 -8.80 -0.32
C GLN A 85 -49.64 -8.67 -1.06
N GLY A 86 -50.75 -8.56 -0.33
CA GLY A 86 -52.09 -8.54 -0.92
C GLY A 86 -52.36 -9.78 -1.78
N GLY A 87 -52.97 -9.57 -2.94
CA GLY A 87 -53.23 -10.65 -3.92
C GLY A 87 -52.03 -11.03 -4.80
N ILE A 88 -50.81 -10.57 -4.50
CA ILE A 88 -49.64 -10.75 -5.37
C ILE A 88 -48.79 -11.93 -4.89
N GLY A 89 -48.39 -12.82 -5.80
CA GLY A 89 -47.66 -14.06 -5.52
C GLY A 89 -46.17 -13.90 -5.18
N ILE A 90 -45.78 -12.89 -4.41
CA ILE A 90 -44.35 -12.53 -4.18
C ILE A 90 -43.84 -12.76 -2.76
N CYS A 91 -44.44 -13.70 -2.02
CA CYS A 91 -44.02 -14.07 -0.67
C CYS A 91 -42.52 -14.42 -0.57
N TRP A 92 -41.98 -15.06 -1.60
CA TRP A 92 -40.56 -15.36 -1.75
C TRP A 92 -39.66 -14.13 -1.63
N ALA A 93 -40.07 -12.99 -2.18
CA ALA A 93 -39.33 -11.74 -2.11
C ALA A 93 -39.52 -11.05 -0.75
N TYR A 94 -40.72 -11.16 -0.15
CA TYR A 94 -40.97 -10.66 1.20
C TYR A 94 -40.09 -11.35 2.23
N SER A 95 -40.07 -12.68 2.22
CA SER A 95 -39.25 -13.51 3.10
C SER A 95 -37.78 -13.06 3.11
N SER A 96 -37.20 -12.89 1.93
CA SER A 96 -35.78 -12.54 1.79
C SER A 96 -35.47 -11.09 2.11
N THR A 97 -36.32 -10.16 1.67
CA THR A 97 -36.15 -8.75 2.03
C THR A 97 -36.35 -8.51 3.52
N ASP A 98 -37.23 -9.27 4.17
CA ASP A 98 -37.45 -9.23 5.62
C ASP A 98 -36.21 -9.72 6.39
N ILE A 99 -35.57 -10.83 6.01
CA ILE A 99 -34.36 -11.27 6.73
C ILE A 99 -33.17 -10.32 6.55
N ILE A 100 -33.02 -9.70 5.38
CA ILE A 100 -31.98 -8.68 5.15
C ILE A 100 -32.24 -7.46 6.05
N SER A 101 -33.50 -7.02 6.11
CA SER A 101 -33.91 -5.88 6.93
C SER A 101 -33.75 -6.18 8.43
N ALA A 102 -34.11 -7.38 8.88
CA ALA A 102 -33.94 -7.85 10.24
C ALA A 102 -32.45 -7.90 10.63
N ALA A 103 -31.60 -8.44 9.75
CA ALA A 103 -30.15 -8.49 9.98
C ALA A 103 -29.54 -7.10 10.10
N TYR A 104 -29.96 -6.17 9.25
CA TYR A 104 -29.49 -4.79 9.33
C TYR A 104 -29.94 -4.07 10.60
N GLN A 105 -31.20 -4.23 11.00
CA GLN A 105 -31.71 -3.70 12.27
C GLN A 105 -30.98 -4.32 13.45
N LYS A 106 -30.68 -5.62 13.41
CA LYS A 106 -29.94 -6.32 14.45
C LYS A 106 -28.52 -5.78 14.62
N GLN A 107 -27.86 -5.45 13.52
CA GLN A 107 -26.47 -4.96 13.49
C GLN A 107 -26.35 -3.46 13.78
N THR A 108 -27.33 -2.65 13.36
CA THR A 108 -27.24 -1.18 13.40
C THR A 108 -28.20 -0.51 14.38
N GLY A 109 -29.23 -1.21 14.84
CA GLY A 109 -30.34 -0.63 15.60
C GLY A 109 -31.33 0.18 14.74
N ILE A 110 -31.15 0.22 13.42
CA ILE A 110 -31.98 1.02 12.49
C ILE A 110 -32.81 0.08 11.63
N GLU A 111 -34.13 0.26 11.62
CA GLU A 111 -35.01 -0.45 10.68
C GLU A 111 -34.94 0.22 9.30
N GLN A 112 -34.62 -0.56 8.28
CA GLN A 112 -34.69 -0.16 6.88
C GLN A 112 -35.27 -1.31 6.06
N LEU A 113 -36.42 -1.08 5.43
CA LEU A 113 -37.14 -2.10 4.67
C LEU A 113 -36.74 -2.09 3.20
N LEU A 114 -36.38 -3.25 2.65
CA LEU A 114 -36.17 -3.45 1.21
C LEU A 114 -37.49 -3.77 0.49
N SER A 115 -37.62 -3.25 -0.73
CA SER A 115 -38.77 -3.50 -1.61
C SER A 115 -38.72 -4.92 -2.18
N PRO A 116 -39.70 -5.78 -1.88
CA PRO A 116 -39.86 -7.06 -2.56
C PRO A 116 -40.41 -6.86 -3.98
N ASN A 117 -41.11 -5.74 -4.24
CA ASN A 117 -41.60 -5.41 -5.58
C ASN A 117 -40.45 -5.14 -6.56
N TYR A 118 -39.32 -4.63 -6.08
CA TYR A 118 -38.14 -4.43 -6.91
C TYR A 118 -37.71 -5.74 -7.58
N TYR A 119 -37.54 -6.80 -6.79
CA TYR A 119 -37.15 -8.12 -7.31
C TYR A 119 -38.26 -8.77 -8.14
N ASN A 120 -39.54 -8.48 -7.84
CA ASN A 120 -40.66 -8.90 -8.66
C ASN A 120 -40.55 -8.37 -10.10
N TYR A 121 -40.22 -7.08 -10.28
CA TYR A 121 -40.00 -6.48 -11.60
C TYR A 121 -38.66 -6.90 -12.20
N TYR A 122 -37.59 -6.87 -11.40
CA TYR A 122 -36.24 -7.18 -11.87
C TYR A 122 -36.19 -8.54 -12.57
N SER A 123 -36.89 -9.56 -12.06
CA SER A 123 -36.74 -10.93 -12.55
C SER A 123 -37.88 -11.42 -13.46
N ALA A 124 -38.80 -10.56 -13.91
CA ALA A 124 -39.99 -10.96 -14.67
C ALA A 124 -39.91 -10.56 -16.15
N GLU A 125 -40.26 -11.47 -17.06
CA GLU A 125 -40.24 -11.27 -18.52
C GLU A 125 -41.07 -10.09 -18.99
N ASN A 126 -42.30 -10.02 -18.50
CA ASN A 126 -43.29 -9.02 -18.87
C ASN A 126 -43.32 -7.84 -17.88
N ALA A 127 -42.23 -7.58 -17.17
CA ALA A 127 -42.13 -6.43 -16.26
C ALA A 127 -42.20 -5.08 -17.00
N PHE A 128 -41.84 -5.06 -18.29
CA PHE A 128 -41.77 -3.85 -19.10
C PHE A 128 -42.74 -3.91 -20.29
N SER A 129 -43.36 -2.77 -20.59
CA SER A 129 -44.36 -2.59 -21.65
C SER A 129 -43.74 -2.24 -23.00
N ASP A 130 -42.49 -1.81 -23.00
CA ASP A 130 -41.70 -1.30 -24.13
C ASP A 130 -40.56 -2.24 -24.55
N GLY A 131 -40.39 -3.39 -23.90
CA GLY A 131 -39.33 -4.31 -24.28
C GLY A 131 -39.21 -5.56 -23.42
N PHE A 132 -38.27 -6.42 -23.82
CA PHE A 132 -37.90 -7.62 -23.09
C PHE A 132 -37.09 -7.29 -21.84
N ASN A 133 -37.36 -7.95 -20.71
CA ASN A 133 -36.52 -7.81 -19.53
C ASN A 133 -35.30 -8.74 -19.58
N PRO A 134 -34.06 -8.20 -19.68
CA PRO A 134 -32.83 -8.99 -19.76
C PRO A 134 -32.40 -9.59 -18.42
N ASN A 135 -33.22 -9.54 -17.36
CA ASN A 135 -32.95 -10.15 -16.05
C ASN A 135 -34.00 -11.21 -15.65
N THR A 136 -34.95 -11.51 -16.54
CA THR A 136 -35.89 -12.63 -16.44
C THR A 136 -35.22 -13.93 -15.95
N ILE A 137 -35.81 -14.55 -14.94
CA ILE A 137 -35.40 -15.89 -14.48
C ILE A 137 -36.36 -16.96 -14.98
N PHE A 138 -35.89 -18.20 -14.99
CA PHE A 138 -36.67 -19.39 -15.32
C PHE A 138 -37.10 -20.10 -14.05
N LEU A 139 -38.41 -20.39 -13.93
CA LEU A 139 -38.94 -21.18 -12.81
C LEU A 139 -38.79 -22.69 -13.07
N GLN A 140 -38.79 -23.10 -14.35
CA GLN A 140 -38.55 -24.47 -14.84
C GLN A 140 -37.81 -24.38 -16.18
N LEU A 141 -37.25 -25.51 -16.68
CA LEU A 141 -36.39 -25.64 -17.88
C LEU A 141 -36.69 -24.70 -19.08
N ALA A 142 -37.93 -24.25 -19.25
CA ALA A 142 -38.29 -23.20 -20.21
C ALA A 142 -39.38 -22.21 -19.74
N GLU A 143 -39.86 -22.28 -18.50
CA GLU A 143 -40.91 -21.37 -18.00
C GLU A 143 -40.29 -20.09 -17.47
N LYS A 144 -40.40 -19.01 -18.26
CA LYS A 144 -39.99 -17.68 -17.84
C LYS A 144 -40.94 -17.15 -16.77
N ARG A 145 -40.36 -16.56 -15.73
CA ARG A 145 -41.13 -15.94 -14.66
C ARG A 145 -41.87 -14.71 -15.17
N THR A 146 -43.14 -14.59 -14.81
CA THR A 146 -43.97 -13.41 -15.12
C THR A 146 -44.18 -12.52 -13.90
N LEU A 147 -44.53 -11.25 -14.15
CA LEU A 147 -44.82 -10.26 -13.12
C LEU A 147 -45.95 -10.77 -12.21
N ASN A 148 -45.80 -10.60 -10.90
CA ASN A 148 -46.75 -11.04 -9.86
C ASN A 148 -46.81 -12.56 -9.60
N GLN A 149 -46.08 -13.38 -10.37
CA GLN A 149 -45.98 -14.83 -10.15
C GLN A 149 -45.12 -15.17 -8.91
N GLY A 150 -45.13 -16.44 -8.50
CA GLY A 150 -44.13 -17.02 -7.59
C GLY A 150 -42.68 -16.90 -8.10
N GLY A 151 -41.74 -17.25 -7.23
CA GLY A 151 -40.30 -17.16 -7.49
C GLY A 151 -39.48 -17.81 -6.38
N PHE A 152 -38.16 -17.77 -6.52
CA PHE A 152 -37.25 -18.42 -5.59
C PHE A 152 -36.88 -17.51 -4.43
N HIS A 153 -37.17 -17.94 -3.20
CA HIS A 153 -36.89 -17.13 -2.02
C HIS A 153 -35.40 -16.79 -1.90
N GLN A 154 -34.48 -17.67 -2.25
CA GLN A 154 -33.04 -17.35 -2.17
C GLN A 154 -32.58 -16.31 -3.21
N TYR A 155 -33.34 -16.03 -4.28
CA TYR A 155 -32.92 -15.14 -5.36
C TYR A 155 -32.56 -13.72 -4.91
N PRO A 156 -33.38 -12.99 -4.13
CA PRO A 156 -33.01 -11.66 -3.64
C PRO A 156 -31.77 -11.66 -2.73
N LEU A 157 -31.52 -12.75 -1.99
CA LEU A 157 -30.35 -12.89 -1.13
C LEU A 157 -29.07 -12.96 -1.96
N PHE A 158 -29.07 -13.80 -3.00
CA PHE A 158 -27.97 -13.87 -3.96
C PHE A 158 -27.80 -12.58 -4.75
N GLN A 159 -28.89 -11.95 -5.21
CA GLN A 159 -28.81 -10.63 -5.84
C GLN A 159 -28.10 -9.61 -4.95
N ASN A 160 -28.44 -9.56 -3.65
CA ASN A 160 -27.81 -8.63 -2.73
C ASN A 160 -26.31 -8.93 -2.55
N MET A 161 -25.93 -10.20 -2.36
CA MET A 161 -24.53 -10.64 -2.33
C MET A 161 -23.76 -10.31 -3.62
N LEU A 162 -24.46 -10.29 -4.76
CA LEU A 162 -23.91 -9.94 -6.07
C LEU A 162 -24.04 -8.44 -6.42
N ASN A 163 -24.06 -7.58 -5.38
CA ASN A 163 -24.10 -6.12 -5.49
C ASN A 163 -25.36 -5.55 -6.18
N ASN A 164 -26.46 -6.30 -6.14
CA ASN A 164 -27.81 -5.85 -6.47
C ASN A 164 -28.68 -5.76 -5.19
N GLN A 165 -28.45 -4.71 -4.40
CA GLN A 165 -29.11 -4.43 -3.13
C GLN A 165 -30.59 -4.01 -3.25
N GLY A 166 -31.10 -3.88 -4.48
CA GLY A 166 -32.45 -3.39 -4.73
C GLY A 166 -32.69 -1.96 -4.25
N VAL A 167 -33.91 -1.65 -3.85
CA VAL A 167 -34.31 -0.32 -3.35
C VAL A 167 -35.13 -0.45 -2.08
N THR A 168 -35.32 0.66 -1.36
CA THR A 168 -36.16 0.64 -0.15
C THR A 168 -37.65 0.49 -0.50
N GLU A 169 -38.44 -0.05 0.44
CA GLU A 169 -39.91 -0.19 0.31
C GLU A 169 -40.60 1.14 -0.02
N LYS A 170 -40.06 2.26 0.49
CA LYS A 170 -40.59 3.61 0.24
C LYS A 170 -40.40 4.03 -1.22
N GLU A 171 -39.29 3.63 -1.84
CA GLU A 171 -39.00 4.01 -3.22
C GLU A 171 -39.79 3.18 -4.24
N PHE A 172 -40.17 1.96 -3.89
CA PHE A 172 -40.96 1.10 -4.77
C PHE A 172 -41.86 0.12 -4.00
N THR A 173 -43.00 0.63 -3.52
CA THR A 173 -43.92 -0.13 -2.68
C THR A 173 -44.69 -1.19 -3.47
N THR A 174 -44.98 -2.34 -2.85
CA THR A 174 -45.90 -3.33 -3.42
C THR A 174 -47.37 -2.87 -3.30
N PRO A 175 -48.14 -2.80 -4.40
CA PRO A 175 -49.58 -2.59 -4.32
C PRO A 175 -50.30 -3.78 -3.67
N THR A 176 -51.31 -3.55 -2.83
CA THR A 176 -52.10 -4.64 -2.23
C THR A 176 -53.07 -5.31 -3.20
N VAL A 177 -53.29 -4.71 -4.38
CA VAL A 177 -54.19 -5.22 -5.42
C VAL A 177 -53.36 -5.51 -6.68
N GLU A 178 -53.34 -6.77 -7.10
CA GLU A 178 -52.54 -7.24 -8.23
C GLU A 178 -52.76 -6.43 -9.52
N ALA A 179 -54.02 -6.09 -9.83
CA ALA A 179 -54.37 -5.28 -11.01
C ALA A 179 -53.73 -3.88 -11.04
N LYS A 180 -53.16 -3.39 -9.92
CA LYS A 180 -52.41 -2.13 -9.85
C LYS A 180 -50.91 -2.33 -10.12
N ASN A 181 -50.39 -3.55 -10.03
CA ASN A 181 -48.98 -3.86 -10.25
C ASN A 181 -48.76 -4.28 -11.70
N LYS A 182 -48.79 -3.29 -12.60
CA LYS A 182 -48.75 -3.45 -14.06
C LYS A 182 -47.34 -3.22 -14.62
N PRO A 183 -47.03 -3.73 -15.82
CA PRO A 183 -45.74 -3.47 -16.47
C PRO A 183 -45.44 -1.97 -16.56
N LEU A 184 -44.16 -1.60 -16.39
CA LEU A 184 -43.66 -0.22 -16.46
C LEU A 184 -42.99 0.05 -17.81
N LEU A 185 -42.54 1.27 -18.08
CA LEU A 185 -41.50 1.50 -19.07
C LEU A 185 -40.14 1.09 -18.49
N ASN A 186 -39.22 0.59 -19.32
CA ASN A 186 -37.89 0.18 -18.87
C ASN A 186 -37.12 1.36 -18.24
N ASP A 187 -37.25 2.55 -18.81
CA ASP A 187 -36.62 3.77 -18.27
C ASP A 187 -37.17 4.17 -16.90
N ASP A 188 -38.48 4.01 -16.67
CA ASP A 188 -39.10 4.28 -15.36
C ASP A 188 -38.53 3.33 -14.29
N PHE A 189 -38.36 2.05 -14.62
CA PHE A 189 -37.75 1.10 -13.71
C PHE A 189 -36.25 1.35 -13.50
N ASN A 190 -35.52 1.79 -14.53
CA ASN A 190 -34.12 2.18 -14.40
C ASN A 190 -33.96 3.39 -13.45
N MET A 191 -34.88 4.35 -13.48
CA MET A 191 -34.92 5.45 -12.50
C MET A 191 -35.17 4.96 -11.07
N VAL A 192 -35.99 3.92 -10.89
CA VAL A 192 -36.14 3.27 -9.58
C VAL A 192 -34.83 2.59 -9.17
N LYS A 193 -34.27 1.74 -10.05
CA LYS A 193 -33.01 1.01 -9.82
C LYS A 193 -31.85 1.94 -9.43
N ALA A 194 -31.78 3.13 -10.02
CA ALA A 194 -30.74 4.12 -9.73
C ALA A 194 -30.77 4.64 -8.27
N LYS A 195 -31.89 4.49 -7.54
CA LYS A 195 -32.01 4.88 -6.13
C LYS A 195 -31.44 3.86 -5.14
N LYS A 196 -30.79 2.82 -5.66
CA LYS A 196 -30.05 1.74 -4.99
C LYS A 196 -29.97 1.86 -3.46
N SER A 197 -30.48 0.85 -2.77
CA SER A 197 -30.41 0.76 -1.32
C SER A 197 -28.96 0.66 -0.83
N SER A 198 -28.66 1.32 0.29
CA SER A 198 -27.38 1.19 1.02
C SER A 198 -27.26 -0.08 1.86
N LEU A 199 -28.23 -0.99 1.75
CA LEU A 199 -28.40 -2.12 2.63
C LEU A 199 -27.75 -3.35 1.98
N ALA A 200 -26.52 -3.65 2.39
CA ALA A 200 -25.71 -4.70 1.78
C ALA A 200 -25.52 -5.89 2.73
N MET A 201 -25.56 -7.09 2.14
CA MET A 201 -25.21 -8.32 2.79
C MET A 201 -23.69 -8.53 2.73
N ASN A 202 -23.12 -8.86 3.89
CA ASN A 202 -21.73 -9.28 4.00
C ASN A 202 -21.62 -10.81 3.98
N GLU A 203 -22.61 -11.48 4.58
CA GLU A 203 -22.64 -12.92 4.72
C GLU A 203 -24.06 -13.45 4.48
N LEU A 204 -24.13 -14.54 3.71
CA LEU A 204 -25.30 -15.39 3.55
C LEU A 204 -24.98 -16.73 4.20
N LYS A 205 -25.79 -17.15 5.18
CA LYS A 205 -25.68 -18.46 5.83
C LYS A 205 -26.83 -19.35 5.38
N HIS A 206 -26.56 -20.64 5.23
CA HIS A 206 -27.49 -21.63 4.71
C HIS A 206 -27.56 -22.86 5.63
N ILE A 207 -28.79 -23.29 5.94
CA ILE A 207 -29.10 -24.59 6.50
C ILE A 207 -29.74 -25.42 5.38
N PRO A 208 -29.06 -26.47 4.90
CA PRO A 208 -29.53 -27.23 3.76
C PRO A 208 -30.75 -28.11 4.08
N LEU A 209 -31.36 -28.60 3.00
CA LEU A 209 -32.46 -29.54 3.02
C LEU A 209 -32.07 -30.85 3.71
N ASN A 210 -33.05 -31.47 4.36
CA ASN A 210 -32.96 -32.81 4.90
C ASN A 210 -34.15 -33.66 4.41
N GLU A 211 -33.95 -34.97 4.35
CA GLU A 211 -35.08 -35.90 4.21
C GLU A 211 -35.96 -35.92 5.47
N TYR A 212 -37.23 -36.29 5.33
CA TYR A 212 -38.16 -36.42 6.46
C TYR A 212 -37.80 -37.53 7.46
N THR A 213 -36.88 -38.43 7.07
CA THR A 213 -36.45 -39.64 7.79
C THR A 213 -35.27 -39.42 8.74
N ILE A 214 -34.74 -38.19 8.82
CA ILE A 214 -33.61 -37.85 9.71
C ILE A 214 -33.88 -38.19 11.19
N SER A 215 -32.80 -38.47 11.90
CA SER A 215 -32.80 -38.77 13.34
C SER A 215 -33.27 -37.58 14.18
N GLU A 216 -33.75 -37.85 15.40
CA GLU A 216 -34.12 -36.78 16.34
C GLU A 216 -32.92 -35.90 16.74
N SER A 217 -31.71 -36.46 16.77
CA SER A 217 -30.48 -35.68 16.99
C SER A 217 -30.22 -34.66 15.87
N GLU A 218 -30.44 -35.04 14.61
CA GLU A 218 -30.27 -34.12 13.47
C GLU A 218 -31.35 -33.03 13.46
N LYS A 219 -32.59 -33.39 13.82
CA LYS A 219 -33.66 -32.40 14.01
C LYS A 219 -33.30 -31.38 15.10
N GLU A 220 -32.72 -31.84 16.21
CA GLU A 220 -32.30 -30.95 17.31
C GLU A 220 -31.14 -30.03 16.91
N ILE A 221 -30.15 -30.54 16.17
CA ILE A 221 -29.06 -29.73 15.60
C ILE A 221 -29.65 -28.63 14.71
N LYS A 222 -30.57 -29.00 13.80
CA LYS A 222 -31.22 -28.06 12.89
C LYS A 222 -32.03 -26.98 13.63
N ARG A 223 -32.83 -27.36 14.63
CA ARG A 223 -33.55 -26.39 15.49
C ARG A 223 -32.60 -25.45 16.22
N THR A 224 -31.52 -25.98 16.78
CA THR A 224 -30.50 -25.18 17.47
C THR A 224 -29.84 -24.18 16.52
N LYS A 225 -29.55 -24.61 15.29
CA LYS A 225 -28.96 -23.76 14.24
C LYS A 225 -29.91 -22.64 13.81
N ILE A 226 -31.20 -22.95 13.62
CA ILE A 226 -32.25 -21.95 13.37
C ILE A 226 -32.27 -20.89 14.48
N LYS A 227 -32.33 -21.31 15.76
CA LYS A 227 -32.32 -20.39 16.91
C LYS A 227 -31.06 -19.53 16.97
N ARG A 228 -29.89 -20.14 16.72
CA ARG A 228 -28.61 -19.40 16.69
C ARG A 228 -28.61 -18.35 15.59
N PHE A 229 -29.05 -18.70 14.38
CA PHE A 229 -29.14 -17.75 13.28
C PHE A 229 -30.10 -16.61 13.62
N ILE A 230 -31.29 -16.89 14.15
CA ILE A 230 -32.21 -15.85 14.62
C ILE A 230 -31.57 -14.96 15.71
N GLN A 231 -30.81 -15.53 16.64
CA GLN A 231 -30.13 -14.73 17.68
C GLN A 231 -29.08 -13.78 17.09
N GLU A 232 -28.35 -14.24 16.07
CA GLU A 232 -27.27 -13.50 15.40
C GLU A 232 -27.80 -12.44 14.41
N SER A 233 -28.82 -12.78 13.61
CA SER A 233 -29.33 -11.96 12.50
C SER A 233 -30.74 -11.41 12.69
N GLY A 234 -31.47 -11.87 13.72
CA GLY A 234 -32.86 -11.48 13.96
C GLY A 234 -33.90 -12.33 13.23
N ALA A 235 -33.57 -13.00 12.12
CA ALA A 235 -34.55 -13.82 11.40
C ALA A 235 -33.93 -14.87 10.45
N VAL A 236 -34.71 -15.90 10.11
CA VAL A 236 -34.39 -16.85 9.03
C VAL A 236 -35.59 -17.03 8.11
N THR A 237 -35.35 -17.41 6.85
CA THR A 237 -36.43 -17.78 5.92
C THR A 237 -37.13 -19.05 6.39
N TYR A 238 -38.42 -19.19 6.10
CA TYR A 238 -39.21 -20.39 6.37
C TYR A 238 -40.16 -20.66 5.21
N ASN A 239 -39.95 -21.82 4.59
CA ASN A 239 -40.70 -22.26 3.43
C ASN A 239 -41.62 -23.40 3.83
N TYR A 240 -42.91 -23.29 3.51
CA TYR A 240 -43.90 -24.26 3.93
C TYR A 240 -45.10 -24.30 2.97
N GLN A 241 -45.96 -25.30 3.15
CA GLN A 241 -47.23 -25.37 2.44
C GLN A 241 -48.34 -24.77 3.30
N SER A 242 -48.80 -23.59 2.91
CA SER A 242 -49.67 -22.72 3.68
C SER A 242 -51.15 -23.09 3.57
N GLU A 243 -51.88 -22.50 2.61
CA GLU A 243 -53.35 -22.52 2.52
C GLU A 243 -53.93 -23.93 2.41
N THR A 244 -53.26 -24.82 1.67
CA THR A 244 -53.78 -26.16 1.39
C THR A 244 -53.48 -27.17 2.50
N VAL A 245 -52.49 -26.88 3.36
CA VAL A 245 -52.02 -27.83 4.38
C VAL A 245 -51.90 -27.16 5.74
N SER A 246 -50.85 -26.39 6.01
CA SER A 246 -50.51 -25.93 7.37
C SER A 246 -51.57 -25.03 7.98
N HIS A 247 -52.30 -24.27 7.16
CA HIS A 247 -53.42 -23.42 7.60
C HIS A 247 -54.80 -24.08 7.47
N SER A 248 -54.85 -25.36 7.11
CA SER A 248 -56.11 -26.11 7.08
C SER A 248 -56.65 -26.33 8.49
N LYS A 249 -57.97 -26.53 8.60
CA LYS A 249 -58.65 -26.82 9.88
C LYS A 249 -58.04 -27.99 10.67
N LYS A 250 -57.38 -28.93 9.98
CA LYS A 250 -56.74 -30.09 10.61
C LYS A 250 -55.47 -29.70 11.37
N TYR A 251 -54.62 -28.86 10.79
CA TYR A 251 -53.27 -28.58 11.30
C TYR A 251 -53.14 -27.21 11.99
N TYR A 252 -54.08 -26.30 11.76
CA TYR A 252 -54.07 -24.94 12.30
C TYR A 252 -55.09 -24.73 13.43
N ASN A 253 -54.64 -24.20 14.56
CA ASN A 253 -55.51 -23.70 15.61
C ASN A 253 -55.70 -22.20 15.44
N ASN A 254 -56.87 -21.80 14.92
CA ASN A 254 -57.18 -20.40 14.66
C ASN A 254 -57.24 -19.55 15.94
N GLY A 255 -57.70 -20.10 17.06
CA GLY A 255 -57.81 -19.36 18.33
C GLY A 255 -56.46 -19.09 18.99
N LYS A 256 -55.41 -19.79 18.58
CA LYS A 256 -54.04 -19.66 19.11
C LYS A 256 -53.02 -19.24 18.06
N ALA A 257 -53.46 -19.05 16.81
CA ALA A 257 -52.60 -18.85 15.65
C ALA A 257 -51.41 -19.84 15.64
N ALA A 258 -51.68 -21.14 15.73
CA ALA A 258 -50.64 -22.17 15.90
C ALA A 258 -50.78 -23.30 14.88
N SER A 259 -49.68 -23.65 14.21
CA SER A 259 -49.60 -24.68 13.17
C SER A 259 -48.70 -25.84 13.58
N TYR A 260 -49.13 -27.06 13.31
CA TYR A 260 -48.27 -28.24 13.38
C TYR A 260 -48.70 -29.31 12.37
N VAL A 261 -47.81 -29.61 11.43
CA VAL A 261 -47.93 -30.73 10.49
C VAL A 261 -46.96 -31.85 10.90
N PRO A 262 -47.45 -32.99 11.42
CA PRO A 262 -46.59 -34.07 11.88
C PRO A 262 -45.82 -34.75 10.75
N VAL A 263 -44.59 -35.18 11.01
CA VAL A 263 -43.78 -35.99 10.08
C VAL A 263 -44.51 -37.24 9.59
N ALA A 264 -45.31 -37.87 10.47
CA ALA A 264 -46.12 -39.05 10.15
C ALA A 264 -47.19 -38.81 9.05
N ASP A 265 -47.49 -37.55 8.75
CA ASP A 265 -48.46 -37.15 7.73
C ASP A 265 -47.80 -36.82 6.37
N PHE A 266 -46.48 -37.06 6.21
CA PHE A 266 -45.75 -36.86 4.95
C PHE A 266 -46.47 -37.41 3.71
N ASN A 267 -46.90 -38.68 3.76
CA ASN A 267 -47.60 -39.33 2.65
C ASN A 267 -49.07 -38.88 2.50
N LYS A 268 -49.58 -38.01 3.37
CA LYS A 268 -50.95 -37.49 3.37
C LYS A 268 -51.03 -36.04 2.88
N ILE A 269 -49.88 -35.40 2.63
CA ILE A 269 -49.76 -34.04 2.11
C ILE A 269 -49.05 -34.08 0.75
N PRO A 270 -49.22 -33.07 -0.11
CA PRO A 270 -48.43 -32.97 -1.33
C PRO A 270 -46.93 -33.00 -1.02
N ASN A 271 -46.20 -33.87 -1.72
CA ASN A 271 -44.79 -34.14 -1.45
C ASN A 271 -44.04 -34.57 -2.72
N TYR A 272 -42.72 -34.47 -2.64
CA TYR A 272 -41.77 -35.02 -3.60
C TYR A 272 -41.18 -36.30 -3.02
N SER A 273 -41.86 -37.42 -3.21
CA SER A 273 -41.49 -38.71 -2.61
C SER A 273 -40.07 -39.18 -2.95
N SER A 274 -39.58 -38.87 -4.15
CA SER A 274 -38.20 -39.17 -4.58
C SER A 274 -37.13 -38.35 -3.85
N GLN A 275 -37.50 -37.22 -3.25
CA GLN A 275 -36.60 -36.31 -2.51
C GLN A 275 -36.86 -36.35 -0.99
N GLY A 276 -37.85 -37.13 -0.54
CA GLY A 276 -38.19 -37.22 0.88
C GLY A 276 -38.62 -35.89 1.51
N ARG A 277 -39.25 -34.97 0.77
CA ARG A 277 -39.66 -33.65 1.30
C ARG A 277 -41.06 -33.19 0.84
N PRO A 278 -41.79 -32.40 1.67
CA PRO A 278 -43.09 -31.86 1.30
C PRO A 278 -43.01 -30.84 0.15
N ALA A 279 -44.13 -30.63 -0.55
CA ALA A 279 -44.27 -29.52 -1.48
C ALA A 279 -44.38 -28.17 -0.73
N ILE A 280 -44.04 -27.06 -1.38
CA ILE A 280 -44.02 -25.72 -0.79
C ILE A 280 -44.84 -24.79 -1.68
N ASP A 281 -45.64 -23.90 -1.07
CA ASP A 281 -46.39 -22.86 -1.79
C ASP A 281 -46.21 -21.45 -1.20
N HIS A 282 -45.51 -21.31 -0.06
CA HIS A 282 -45.36 -20.03 0.64
C HIS A 282 -44.01 -19.90 1.34
N SER A 283 -43.52 -18.67 1.45
CA SER A 283 -42.25 -18.32 2.10
C SER A 283 -42.44 -17.10 3.00
N VAL A 284 -41.97 -17.22 4.23
CA VAL A 284 -42.13 -16.23 5.32
C VAL A 284 -40.88 -16.23 6.20
N THR A 285 -40.90 -15.55 7.34
CA THR A 285 -39.71 -15.46 8.22
C THR A 285 -39.99 -15.99 9.63
N ILE A 286 -39.07 -16.81 10.16
CA ILE A 286 -39.03 -17.10 11.61
C ILE A 286 -38.21 -16.00 12.26
N VAL A 287 -38.78 -15.35 13.27
CA VAL A 287 -38.18 -14.18 13.94
C VAL A 287 -37.88 -14.42 15.42
N GLY A 288 -38.29 -15.56 15.96
CA GLY A 288 -38.16 -15.86 17.38
C GLY A 288 -38.59 -17.27 17.73
N TRP A 289 -38.54 -17.59 19.02
CA TRP A 289 -38.93 -18.89 19.56
C TRP A 289 -39.33 -18.79 21.04
N ASP A 290 -40.08 -19.78 21.50
CA ASP A 290 -40.48 -19.95 22.90
C ASP A 290 -40.46 -21.45 23.24
N ASP A 291 -39.50 -21.88 24.05
CA ASP A 291 -39.31 -23.29 24.45
C ASP A 291 -40.43 -23.82 25.37
N ASP A 292 -41.13 -22.92 26.05
CA ASP A 292 -42.21 -23.26 26.98
C ASP A 292 -43.59 -23.05 26.32
N TYR A 293 -43.67 -22.84 24.99
CA TYR A 293 -44.93 -22.67 24.28
C TYR A 293 -45.78 -23.94 24.34
N SER A 294 -46.97 -23.82 24.92
CA SER A 294 -47.81 -24.98 25.24
C SER A 294 -48.23 -25.78 23.99
N LYS A 295 -47.97 -27.09 23.99
CA LYS A 295 -48.41 -28.06 22.99
C LYS A 295 -49.93 -28.17 22.87
N ASP A 296 -50.65 -27.78 23.92
CA ASP A 296 -52.12 -27.74 23.94
C ASP A 296 -52.69 -26.59 23.10
N ASN A 297 -51.83 -25.66 22.65
CA ASN A 297 -52.23 -24.61 21.72
C ASN A 297 -52.36 -25.11 20.27
N PHE A 298 -51.91 -26.31 19.92
CA PHE A 298 -51.98 -26.83 18.55
C PHE A 298 -53.21 -27.71 18.32
N SER A 299 -53.73 -27.76 17.08
CA SER A 299 -54.88 -28.61 16.72
C SER A 299 -54.55 -30.11 16.76
N ILE A 300 -53.32 -30.45 16.40
CA ILE A 300 -52.71 -31.75 16.67
C ILE A 300 -51.65 -31.49 17.73
N GLN A 301 -51.64 -32.26 18.81
CA GLN A 301 -50.71 -32.03 19.91
C GLN A 301 -49.31 -32.59 19.55
N PRO A 302 -48.24 -31.77 19.51
CA PRO A 302 -46.87 -32.28 19.44
C PRO A 302 -46.49 -33.04 20.71
N LYS A 303 -45.40 -33.82 20.66
CA LYS A 303 -44.94 -34.61 21.81
C LYS A 303 -44.38 -33.71 22.92
N GLN A 304 -43.63 -32.69 22.55
CA GLN A 304 -42.98 -31.75 23.47
C GLN A 304 -43.51 -30.32 23.32
N GLU A 305 -43.24 -29.51 24.34
CA GLU A 305 -43.46 -28.07 24.32
C GLU A 305 -42.50 -27.39 23.34
N GLY A 306 -42.87 -26.19 22.91
CA GLY A 306 -41.97 -25.29 22.21
C GLY A 306 -42.35 -25.01 20.76
N ALA A 307 -42.18 -23.76 20.35
CA ALA A 307 -42.56 -23.28 19.04
C ALA A 307 -41.67 -22.15 18.54
N PHE A 308 -41.52 -22.08 17.22
CA PHE A 308 -41.01 -20.91 16.52
C PHE A 308 -42.12 -19.86 16.34
N ILE A 309 -41.72 -18.58 16.37
CA ILE A 309 -42.58 -17.43 16.12
C ILE A 309 -42.32 -16.97 14.69
N VAL A 310 -43.36 -16.99 13.86
CA VAL A 310 -43.27 -16.75 12.42
C VAL A 310 -44.00 -15.47 12.05
N LYS A 311 -43.34 -14.57 11.33
CA LYS A 311 -43.90 -13.35 10.75
C LYS A 311 -44.36 -13.62 9.32
N ASN A 312 -45.66 -13.47 9.06
CA ASN A 312 -46.24 -13.66 7.73
C ASN A 312 -46.26 -12.35 6.92
N SER A 313 -46.51 -12.45 5.62
CA SER A 313 -46.60 -11.35 4.65
C SER A 313 -48.04 -11.06 4.20
N TRP A 314 -49.03 -11.37 5.05
CA TRP A 314 -50.47 -11.17 4.75
C TRP A 314 -51.10 -10.01 5.53
N GLY A 315 -50.28 -9.17 6.16
CA GLY A 315 -50.74 -8.03 6.96
C GLY A 315 -51.19 -8.40 8.37
N THR A 316 -51.46 -7.37 9.16
CA THR A 316 -51.71 -7.48 10.61
C THR A 316 -53.05 -8.10 10.98
N SER A 317 -53.97 -8.30 10.03
CA SER A 317 -55.24 -8.99 10.28
C SER A 317 -55.11 -10.52 10.33
N PHE A 318 -53.99 -11.08 9.87
CA PHE A 318 -53.75 -12.52 9.90
C PHE A 318 -53.26 -12.97 11.28
N GLY A 319 -53.73 -14.12 11.77
CA GLY A 319 -53.21 -14.76 12.99
C GLY A 319 -53.17 -13.82 14.20
N ASP A 320 -52.05 -13.83 14.92
CA ASP A 320 -51.74 -12.92 16.02
C ASP A 320 -51.02 -11.68 15.50
N LYS A 321 -51.77 -10.69 15.01
CA LYS A 321 -51.24 -9.41 14.47
C LYS A 321 -50.24 -9.56 13.32
N GLY A 322 -50.41 -10.58 12.48
CA GLY A 322 -49.51 -10.95 11.39
C GLY A 322 -48.56 -12.09 11.72
N TYR A 323 -48.56 -12.57 12.96
CA TYR A 323 -47.70 -13.66 13.43
C TYR A 323 -48.48 -14.95 13.69
N PHE A 324 -47.76 -16.06 13.71
CA PHE A 324 -48.27 -17.36 14.13
C PHE A 324 -47.14 -18.22 14.70
N TYR A 325 -47.50 -19.30 15.40
CA TYR A 325 -46.56 -20.25 15.99
C TYR A 325 -46.46 -21.50 15.15
N VAL A 326 -45.25 -22.04 15.00
CA VAL A 326 -44.99 -23.33 14.35
C VAL A 326 -44.30 -24.24 15.35
N SER A 327 -44.82 -25.44 15.55
CA SER A 327 -44.21 -26.44 16.44
C SER A 327 -42.77 -26.76 16.02
N TYR A 328 -41.88 -26.97 16.99
CA TYR A 328 -40.53 -27.51 16.75
C TYR A 328 -40.49 -28.87 16.06
N GLU A 329 -41.58 -29.63 16.12
CA GLU A 329 -41.71 -30.95 15.49
C GLU A 329 -42.26 -30.90 14.06
N ASP A 330 -42.61 -29.71 13.56
CA ASP A 330 -43.24 -29.54 12.25
C ASP A 330 -42.37 -30.11 11.12
N ILE A 331 -43.00 -30.81 10.18
CA ILE A 331 -42.28 -31.47 9.07
C ILE A 331 -41.47 -30.47 8.22
N PHE A 332 -41.98 -29.24 8.03
CA PHE A 332 -41.28 -28.22 7.26
C PHE A 332 -40.06 -27.66 8.02
N ILE A 333 -40.05 -27.72 9.35
CA ILE A 333 -38.86 -27.43 10.16
C ILE A 333 -37.79 -28.52 9.99
N ALA A 334 -38.20 -29.79 9.96
CA ALA A 334 -37.29 -30.91 9.79
C ALA A 334 -36.65 -30.93 8.40
N THR A 335 -37.45 -30.75 7.34
CA THR A 335 -37.01 -30.95 5.95
C THR A 335 -36.57 -29.68 5.24
N GLY A 336 -37.05 -28.50 5.66
CA GLY A 336 -36.89 -27.25 4.93
C GLY A 336 -35.45 -26.73 4.85
N GLU A 337 -35.17 -25.92 3.85
CA GLU A 337 -33.95 -25.11 3.78
C GLU A 337 -34.19 -23.76 4.47
N PHE A 338 -33.15 -23.21 5.09
CA PHE A 338 -33.22 -21.95 5.81
C PHE A 338 -32.03 -21.07 5.46
N TYR A 339 -32.29 -19.81 5.15
CA TYR A 339 -31.26 -18.81 4.95
C TYR A 339 -31.29 -17.76 6.05
N SER A 340 -30.11 -17.25 6.38
CA SER A 340 -29.90 -16.11 7.27
C SER A 340 -28.92 -15.14 6.61
N ALA A 341 -29.06 -13.86 6.92
CA ALA A 341 -28.17 -12.82 6.43
C ALA A 341 -27.38 -12.19 7.58
N ILE A 342 -26.16 -11.72 7.31
CA ILE A 342 -25.52 -10.66 8.09
C ILE A 342 -25.42 -9.45 7.18
N SER A 343 -26.04 -8.35 7.60
CA SER A 343 -26.18 -7.16 6.79
C SER A 343 -25.65 -5.94 7.52
N SER A 344 -25.02 -5.05 6.76
CA SER A 344 -24.44 -3.82 7.28
C SER A 344 -24.75 -2.66 6.33
N LYS A 345 -24.27 -1.46 6.68
CA LYS A 345 -24.30 -0.35 5.74
C LYS A 345 -23.26 -0.66 4.65
N SER A 346 -23.69 -0.64 3.39
CA SER A 346 -22.82 -0.94 2.24
C SER A 346 -21.55 -0.11 2.31
N GLU A 347 -20.42 -0.80 2.42
CA GLU A 347 -19.17 -0.30 1.88
C GLU A 347 -19.31 -0.41 0.36
N LEU A 348 -19.15 0.72 -0.34
CA LEU A 348 -19.25 0.74 -1.78
C LEU A 348 -17.86 0.47 -2.32
N TYR A 349 -17.66 -0.72 -2.88
CA TYR A 349 -16.49 -0.99 -3.71
C TYR A 349 -16.68 -0.33 -5.07
N ASP A 350 -15.62 0.25 -5.62
CA ASP A 350 -15.69 0.88 -6.94
C ASP A 350 -16.02 -0.14 -8.03
N ASN A 351 -15.48 -1.35 -7.92
CA ASN A 351 -15.73 -2.43 -8.87
C ASN A 351 -16.12 -3.73 -8.15
N PHE A 352 -17.06 -4.46 -8.76
CA PHE A 352 -17.53 -5.77 -8.28
C PHE A 352 -17.54 -6.75 -9.45
N ASN A 353 -16.59 -7.70 -9.43
CA ASN A 353 -16.39 -8.67 -10.48
C ASN A 353 -17.12 -9.97 -10.15
N SER A 354 -18.08 -10.37 -10.99
CA SER A 354 -18.83 -11.61 -10.86
C SER A 354 -19.17 -12.18 -12.24
N TYR A 355 -19.07 -13.50 -12.37
CA TYR A 355 -19.56 -14.24 -13.54
C TYR A 355 -20.88 -14.95 -13.27
N VAL A 356 -21.52 -14.70 -12.13
CA VAL A 356 -22.84 -15.24 -11.78
C VAL A 356 -23.80 -14.08 -11.55
N ASN A 357 -25.09 -14.32 -11.80
CA ASN A 357 -26.14 -13.30 -11.68
C ASN A 357 -27.44 -13.82 -11.06
N SER A 358 -27.49 -15.07 -10.59
CA SER A 358 -28.68 -15.62 -9.92
C SER A 358 -28.29 -16.70 -8.91
N THR A 359 -29.13 -17.72 -8.76
CA THR A 359 -28.93 -18.84 -7.84
C THR A 359 -28.13 -19.94 -8.51
N SER A 360 -27.54 -20.82 -7.71
CA SER A 360 -26.94 -22.04 -8.23
C SER A 360 -27.98 -22.94 -8.90
N ASP A 361 -27.61 -23.54 -10.04
CA ASP A 361 -28.41 -24.52 -10.79
C ASP A 361 -27.54 -25.64 -11.41
N ALA A 362 -26.26 -25.73 -10.99
CA ALA A 362 -25.33 -26.79 -11.33
C ALA A 362 -24.53 -27.25 -10.12
N TRP A 363 -24.45 -28.57 -9.93
CA TRP A 363 -23.87 -29.21 -8.74
C TRP A 363 -22.89 -30.30 -9.15
N GLU A 364 -21.69 -30.28 -8.56
CA GLU A 364 -20.75 -31.40 -8.67
C GLU A 364 -20.71 -32.17 -7.37
N LYS A 365 -20.65 -33.49 -7.47
CA LYS A 365 -20.50 -34.41 -6.34
C LYS A 365 -19.29 -35.29 -6.57
N ILE A 366 -18.34 -35.23 -5.65
CA ILE A 366 -17.11 -36.01 -5.69
C ILE A 366 -17.09 -36.96 -4.48
N GLU A 367 -16.87 -38.25 -4.74
CA GLU A 367 -16.60 -39.22 -3.68
C GLU A 367 -15.23 -38.96 -3.07
N ALA A 368 -15.12 -38.87 -1.74
CA ALA A 368 -13.85 -38.64 -1.07
C ALA A 368 -12.79 -39.70 -1.40
N SER A 369 -13.20 -40.94 -1.67
CA SER A 369 -12.32 -42.02 -2.15
C SER A 369 -11.64 -41.68 -3.49
N LYS A 370 -12.27 -40.86 -4.34
CA LYS A 370 -11.76 -40.39 -5.63
C LYS A 370 -10.96 -39.08 -5.52
N ASN A 371 -11.02 -38.40 -4.38
CA ASN A 371 -10.21 -37.22 -4.08
C ASN A 371 -9.48 -37.37 -2.73
N PRO A 372 -8.40 -38.17 -2.65
CA PRO A 372 -7.72 -38.48 -1.40
C PRO A 372 -7.03 -37.26 -0.75
N SER A 373 -6.84 -36.17 -1.49
CA SER A 373 -6.31 -34.91 -0.94
C SER A 373 -7.34 -34.17 -0.07
N ASN A 374 -8.62 -34.41 -0.31
CA ASN A 374 -9.74 -33.60 0.17
C ASN A 374 -9.69 -32.13 -0.25
N GLU A 375 -8.92 -31.80 -1.29
CA GLU A 375 -8.78 -30.43 -1.78
C GLU A 375 -9.52 -30.23 -3.12
N ILE A 376 -10.19 -29.09 -3.28
CA ILE A 376 -10.77 -28.65 -4.55
C ILE A 376 -10.39 -27.19 -4.76
N TYR A 377 -9.87 -26.87 -5.93
CA TYR A 377 -9.47 -25.52 -6.31
C TYR A 377 -10.51 -24.96 -7.27
N LEU A 378 -11.06 -23.80 -6.91
CA LEU A 378 -11.94 -22.99 -7.74
C LEU A 378 -11.17 -21.75 -8.17
N ALA A 379 -11.29 -21.32 -9.43
CA ALA A 379 -10.66 -20.11 -9.88
C ALA A 379 -11.53 -19.28 -10.80
N ALA A 380 -11.30 -17.98 -10.81
CA ALA A 380 -11.83 -17.06 -11.81
C ALA A 380 -10.72 -16.12 -12.28
N ASN A 381 -10.70 -15.84 -13.58
CA ASN A 381 -9.86 -14.80 -14.15
C ASN A 381 -10.69 -13.53 -14.31
N TYR A 382 -10.17 -12.39 -13.89
CA TYR A 382 -10.78 -11.09 -14.09
C TYR A 382 -9.80 -10.16 -14.82
N GLN A 383 -10.31 -9.02 -15.27
CA GLN A 383 -9.51 -7.99 -15.92
C GLN A 383 -9.85 -6.64 -15.29
N THR A 384 -8.82 -5.87 -14.94
CA THR A 384 -8.99 -4.48 -14.51
C THR A 384 -9.30 -3.57 -15.68
N ASN A 385 -9.95 -2.44 -15.40
CA ASN A 385 -10.20 -1.40 -16.39
C ASN A 385 -8.97 -0.48 -16.53
N THR A 386 -9.18 0.75 -17.02
CA THR A 386 -8.12 1.75 -17.27
C THR A 386 -7.40 2.27 -16.00
N ASN A 387 -7.89 1.91 -14.82
CA ASN A 387 -7.32 2.34 -13.54
C ASN A 387 -6.60 1.17 -12.86
N GLU A 388 -5.54 1.46 -12.12
CA GLU A 388 -5.03 0.51 -11.13
C GLU A 388 -6.12 0.25 -10.08
N GLU A 389 -6.19 -0.97 -9.56
CA GLU A 389 -7.20 -1.39 -8.60
C GLU A 389 -6.54 -2.02 -7.36
N ILE A 390 -7.21 -1.99 -6.21
CA ILE A 390 -6.79 -2.67 -4.99
C ILE A 390 -7.83 -3.75 -4.67
N LEU A 391 -7.39 -5.00 -4.58
CA LEU A 391 -8.25 -6.11 -4.14
C LEU A 391 -8.66 -5.94 -2.68
N LYS A 392 -9.96 -5.95 -2.41
CA LYS A 392 -10.54 -5.74 -1.07
C LYS A 392 -11.15 -7.00 -0.48
N THR A 393 -12.01 -7.66 -1.26
CA THR A 393 -12.69 -8.87 -0.81
C THR A 393 -12.81 -9.90 -1.92
N VAL A 394 -12.81 -11.17 -1.52
CA VAL A 394 -13.20 -12.29 -2.37
C VAL A 394 -14.37 -13.01 -1.70
N ALA A 395 -15.35 -13.44 -2.47
CA ALA A 395 -16.42 -14.28 -1.96
C ALA A 395 -16.64 -15.50 -2.84
N PHE A 396 -16.95 -16.62 -2.21
CA PHE A 396 -17.28 -17.86 -2.87
C PHE A 396 -18.43 -18.58 -2.13
N LEU A 397 -19.20 -19.38 -2.86
CA LEU A 397 -20.31 -20.15 -2.29
C LEU A 397 -19.84 -21.55 -1.88
N THR A 398 -20.10 -21.91 -0.63
CA THR A 398 -20.02 -23.29 -0.13
C THR A 398 -21.42 -23.80 0.19
N ILE A 399 -21.62 -25.11 0.06
CA ILE A 399 -22.91 -25.74 0.38
C ILE A 399 -22.79 -26.81 1.48
N GLN A 400 -21.60 -26.94 2.04
CA GLN A 400 -21.29 -27.79 3.18
C GLN A 400 -20.65 -26.94 4.28
N ASN A 401 -20.87 -27.34 5.53
CA ASN A 401 -20.32 -26.68 6.71
C ASN A 401 -18.85 -27.11 6.95
N ASN A 402 -18.12 -26.29 7.71
CA ASN A 402 -16.75 -26.51 8.15
C ASN A 402 -15.74 -26.75 7.00
N ILE A 403 -15.79 -25.90 5.97
CA ILE A 403 -14.85 -25.98 4.86
C ILE A 403 -13.68 -25.02 5.13
N ASP A 404 -12.49 -25.58 5.33
CA ASP A 404 -11.27 -24.78 5.39
C ASP A 404 -10.96 -24.22 4.01
N TYR A 405 -10.43 -23.00 3.94
CA TYR A 405 -10.11 -22.35 2.68
C TYR A 405 -8.80 -21.58 2.72
N LYS A 406 -8.18 -21.47 1.55
CA LYS A 406 -7.09 -20.53 1.25
C LYS A 406 -7.40 -19.80 -0.06
N ILE A 407 -7.16 -18.50 -0.08
CA ILE A 407 -7.41 -17.64 -1.24
C ILE A 407 -6.07 -17.09 -1.72
N TYR A 408 -5.78 -17.29 -3.00
CA TYR A 408 -4.55 -16.84 -3.63
C TYR A 408 -4.85 -15.86 -4.76
N TYR A 409 -4.00 -14.83 -4.85
CA TYR A 409 -3.89 -13.95 -6.01
C TYR A 409 -2.88 -14.53 -7.00
N VAL A 410 -3.21 -14.41 -8.29
CA VAL A 410 -2.35 -14.77 -9.43
C VAL A 410 -2.23 -13.54 -10.32
N ASN A 411 -1.01 -13.03 -10.52
CA ASN A 411 -0.75 -11.80 -11.29
C ASN A 411 -0.83 -11.98 -12.82
N LYS A 412 -1.62 -12.95 -13.27
CA LYS A 412 -1.87 -13.28 -14.67
C LYS A 412 -3.16 -14.08 -14.78
N LYS A 413 -3.66 -14.19 -16.00
CA LYS A 413 -4.70 -15.14 -16.37
C LYS A 413 -4.23 -16.58 -16.13
N ILE A 414 -5.12 -17.39 -15.56
CA ILE A 414 -4.97 -18.83 -15.35
C ILE A 414 -5.52 -19.54 -16.59
N GLU A 415 -4.68 -20.29 -17.29
CA GLU A 415 -5.08 -21.03 -18.48
C GLU A 415 -5.63 -22.42 -18.14
N SER A 416 -6.38 -23.01 -19.06
CA SER A 416 -6.77 -24.42 -18.97
C SER A 416 -5.61 -25.30 -19.41
N ASP A 417 -4.80 -25.72 -18.44
CA ASP A 417 -3.56 -26.46 -18.70
C ASP A 417 -3.13 -27.29 -17.47
N TYR A 418 -1.93 -27.86 -17.55
CA TYR A 418 -1.24 -28.56 -16.48
C TYR A 418 -0.18 -27.67 -15.84
N PHE A 419 -0.37 -27.31 -14.58
CA PHE A 419 0.60 -26.59 -13.74
C PHE A 419 0.26 -26.80 -12.26
N ASP A 420 1.26 -26.68 -11.40
CA ASP A 420 1.09 -26.78 -9.95
C ASP A 420 0.92 -25.40 -9.28
N SER A 421 0.91 -25.38 -7.94
CA SER A 421 0.82 -24.17 -7.13
C SER A 421 1.92 -23.12 -7.35
N SER A 422 2.97 -23.41 -8.13
CA SER A 422 4.06 -22.46 -8.43
C SER A 422 3.61 -21.19 -9.15
N ILE A 423 2.42 -21.19 -9.76
CA ILE A 423 1.85 -20.00 -10.38
C ILE A 423 1.16 -19.05 -9.39
N PHE A 424 0.89 -19.49 -8.16
CA PHE A 424 0.21 -18.67 -7.15
C PHE A 424 1.18 -17.58 -6.69
N THR A 425 0.80 -16.32 -6.93
CA THR A 425 1.67 -15.18 -6.63
C THR A 425 1.70 -14.89 -5.13
N GLU A 426 0.53 -14.92 -4.49
CA GLU A 426 0.40 -14.51 -3.10
C GLU A 426 -0.82 -15.17 -2.42
N LEU A 427 -0.63 -15.66 -1.18
CA LEU A 427 -1.74 -16.03 -0.31
C LEU A 427 -2.31 -14.75 0.31
N ILE A 428 -3.59 -14.47 0.03
CA ILE A 428 -4.25 -13.22 0.38
C ILE A 428 -5.31 -13.38 1.48
N ALA A 429 -5.81 -14.58 1.73
CA ALA A 429 -6.67 -14.89 2.87
C ALA A 429 -6.67 -16.40 3.16
N GLU A 430 -6.95 -16.79 4.39
CA GLU A 430 -7.23 -18.17 4.79
C GLU A 430 -8.16 -18.21 6.00
N GLY A 431 -8.90 -19.30 6.17
CA GLY A 431 -9.83 -19.46 7.28
C GLY A 431 -10.72 -20.69 7.13
N THR A 432 -11.82 -20.71 7.89
CA THR A 432 -12.82 -21.78 7.85
C THR A 432 -14.20 -21.18 7.61
N GLN A 433 -14.87 -21.67 6.58
CA GLN A 433 -16.29 -21.41 6.34
C GLN A 433 -17.10 -22.38 7.21
N ILE A 434 -17.41 -21.95 8.44
CA ILE A 434 -18.11 -22.78 9.44
C ILE A 434 -19.49 -23.18 8.92
N GLU A 435 -20.20 -22.24 8.29
CA GLU A 435 -21.54 -22.46 7.77
C GLU A 435 -21.57 -22.41 6.26
N ALA A 436 -22.30 -23.35 5.65
CA ALA A 436 -22.65 -23.29 4.23
C ALA A 436 -23.23 -21.91 3.90
N GLY A 437 -22.91 -21.41 2.71
CA GLY A 437 -23.28 -20.08 2.26
C GLY A 437 -22.11 -19.33 1.63
N MET A 438 -22.20 -18.00 1.61
CA MET A 438 -21.28 -17.12 0.91
C MET A 438 -20.93 -15.91 1.79
N ASN A 439 -19.66 -15.56 1.85
CA ASN A 439 -19.16 -14.45 2.67
C ASN A 439 -18.18 -13.58 1.87
N ASN A 440 -18.29 -12.26 2.01
CA ASN A 440 -17.30 -11.31 1.51
C ASN A 440 -16.08 -11.33 2.43
N ILE A 441 -15.08 -12.15 2.10
CA ILE A 441 -13.88 -12.36 2.90
C ILE A 441 -12.89 -11.23 2.62
N PRO A 442 -12.50 -10.43 3.64
CA PRO A 442 -11.44 -9.43 3.50
C PRO A 442 -10.12 -10.08 3.10
N THR A 443 -9.44 -9.48 2.13
CA THR A 443 -8.15 -9.95 1.64
C THR A 443 -7.02 -9.05 2.11
N LYS A 444 -5.80 -9.60 2.16
CA LYS A 444 -4.60 -8.78 2.07
C LYS A 444 -4.70 -7.92 0.81
N GLU A 445 -4.48 -6.62 0.96
CA GLU A 445 -4.56 -5.69 -0.17
C GLU A 445 -3.47 -6.00 -1.20
N VAL A 446 -3.89 -6.18 -2.45
CA VAL A 446 -3.00 -6.38 -3.60
C VAL A 446 -3.29 -5.29 -4.62
N GLU A 447 -2.25 -4.57 -5.06
CA GLU A 447 -2.34 -3.64 -6.19
C GLU A 447 -2.35 -4.42 -7.51
N ILE A 448 -3.37 -4.17 -8.32
CA ILE A 448 -3.57 -4.78 -9.63
C ILE A 448 -3.36 -3.70 -10.69
N PRO A 449 -2.41 -3.86 -11.64
CA PRO A 449 -2.16 -2.88 -12.68
C PRO A 449 -3.41 -2.61 -13.53
N ALA A 450 -3.52 -1.40 -14.08
CA ALA A 450 -4.53 -1.08 -15.09
C ALA A 450 -4.41 -2.01 -16.32
N ASP A 451 -5.55 -2.26 -16.97
CA ASP A 451 -5.67 -3.06 -18.20
C ASP A 451 -5.00 -4.45 -18.10
N SER A 452 -4.99 -5.06 -16.91
CA SER A 452 -4.29 -6.32 -16.66
C SER A 452 -5.24 -7.45 -16.26
N ASN A 453 -4.93 -8.67 -16.72
CA ASN A 453 -5.63 -9.87 -16.28
C ASN A 453 -5.02 -10.39 -14.99
N TYR A 454 -5.87 -10.83 -14.07
CA TYR A 454 -5.47 -11.48 -12.84
C TYR A 454 -6.38 -12.67 -12.54
N GLY A 455 -5.85 -13.64 -11.79
CA GLY A 455 -6.60 -14.80 -11.34
C GLY A 455 -6.82 -14.75 -9.83
N ILE A 456 -7.99 -15.21 -9.39
CA ILE A 456 -8.27 -15.53 -7.99
C ILE A 456 -8.46 -17.03 -7.90
N VAL A 457 -7.73 -17.67 -6.98
CA VAL A 457 -7.84 -19.11 -6.69
C VAL A 457 -8.33 -19.29 -5.26
N VAL A 458 -9.39 -20.07 -5.08
CA VAL A 458 -9.89 -20.52 -3.79
C VAL A 458 -9.63 -22.03 -3.68
N GLN A 459 -8.72 -22.41 -2.80
CA GLN A 459 -8.47 -23.79 -2.40
C GLN A 459 -9.44 -24.11 -1.25
N LEU A 460 -10.38 -25.01 -1.48
CA LEU A 460 -11.30 -25.56 -0.50
C LEU A 460 -10.73 -26.88 0.03
N ILE A 461 -10.72 -27.05 1.35
CA ILE A 461 -10.21 -28.23 2.04
C ILE A 461 -11.37 -28.84 2.83
N TYR A 462 -11.84 -30.00 2.37
CA TYR A 462 -13.00 -30.68 2.94
C TYR A 462 -12.60 -31.52 4.15
N PRO A 463 -13.44 -31.57 5.21
CA PRO A 463 -13.23 -32.48 6.33
C PRO A 463 -13.13 -33.94 5.90
N SER A 464 -12.15 -34.67 6.46
CA SER A 464 -11.85 -36.06 6.09
C SER A 464 -12.97 -37.06 6.37
N GLU A 465 -13.91 -36.72 7.25
CA GLU A 465 -15.07 -37.54 7.58
C GLU A 465 -16.22 -37.42 6.57
N LEU A 466 -16.15 -36.48 5.63
CA LEU A 466 -17.14 -36.36 4.57
C LEU A 466 -16.88 -37.42 3.50
N GLU A 467 -17.87 -38.29 3.28
CA GLU A 467 -17.82 -39.27 2.19
C GLU A 467 -18.01 -38.61 0.82
N LEU A 468 -18.65 -37.43 0.79
CA LEU A 468 -18.99 -36.68 -0.43
C LEU A 468 -18.61 -35.20 -0.29
N GLN A 469 -17.96 -34.68 -1.32
CA GLN A 469 -17.51 -33.29 -1.44
C GLN A 469 -18.32 -32.61 -2.55
N TYR A 470 -18.79 -31.39 -2.31
CA TYR A 470 -19.66 -30.68 -3.24
C TYR A 470 -19.23 -29.23 -3.48
N PHE A 471 -19.20 -28.85 -4.76
CA PHE A 471 -19.16 -27.45 -5.17
C PHE A 471 -20.22 -27.18 -6.23
N THR A 472 -20.40 -25.90 -6.55
CA THR A 472 -21.55 -25.46 -7.32
C THR A 472 -21.25 -24.33 -8.30
N ALA A 473 -22.10 -24.20 -9.32
CA ALA A 473 -21.97 -23.27 -10.43
C ALA A 473 -23.35 -22.80 -10.93
N GLN A 474 -23.34 -21.78 -11.80
CA GLN A 474 -24.51 -21.33 -12.54
C GLN A 474 -24.33 -21.62 -14.03
N LYS A 475 -25.30 -22.28 -14.66
CA LYS A 475 -25.28 -22.60 -16.10
C LYS A 475 -25.28 -21.32 -16.94
N VAL A 476 -24.58 -21.37 -18.07
CA VAL A 476 -24.49 -20.26 -19.04
C VAL A 476 -25.07 -20.65 -20.39
N LYS A 477 -25.13 -19.69 -21.32
CA LYS A 477 -25.71 -19.87 -22.66
C LYS A 477 -25.02 -20.96 -23.49
N GLU A 478 -25.83 -21.86 -24.05
CA GLU A 478 -25.39 -22.84 -25.05
C GLU A 478 -25.92 -22.50 -26.46
N GLY A 479 -25.02 -22.22 -27.41
CA GLY A 479 -25.35 -22.06 -28.83
C GLY A 479 -26.21 -20.84 -29.19
N ASN A 480 -26.95 -20.92 -30.29
CA ASN A 480 -27.78 -19.83 -30.85
C ASN A 480 -29.17 -19.76 -30.17
N GLN A 481 -29.24 -19.81 -28.84
CA GLN A 481 -30.50 -19.52 -28.13
C GLN A 481 -30.91 -18.06 -28.43
N GLN A 482 -32.19 -17.87 -28.79
CA GLN A 482 -32.76 -16.61 -29.32
C GLN A 482 -32.37 -15.39 -28.47
N ASP A 483 -32.14 -14.26 -29.13
CA ASP A 483 -31.72 -12.95 -28.55
C ASP A 483 -32.70 -12.35 -27.50
N ASN A 484 -33.80 -13.03 -27.19
CA ASN A 484 -34.86 -12.60 -26.26
C ASN A 484 -34.92 -13.50 -25.00
N VAL A 485 -33.75 -13.84 -24.44
CA VAL A 485 -33.63 -14.59 -23.19
C VAL A 485 -32.45 -14.04 -22.39
N PRO A 486 -32.57 -13.76 -21.08
CA PRO A 486 -31.44 -13.52 -20.22
C PRO A 486 -30.75 -14.84 -20.06
N ILE A 487 -29.55 -14.92 -20.57
CA ILE A 487 -28.73 -16.08 -20.29
C ILE A 487 -27.40 -15.51 -19.87
N LEU A 488 -27.00 -15.92 -18.67
CA LEU A 488 -25.69 -15.59 -18.14
C LEU A 488 -24.64 -15.92 -19.21
N GLU A 489 -23.80 -14.95 -19.54
CA GLU A 489 -22.73 -15.15 -20.51
C GLU A 489 -21.62 -16.02 -19.92
N ALA A 490 -20.89 -16.73 -20.79
CA ALA A 490 -19.72 -17.49 -20.35
C ALA A 490 -18.66 -16.55 -19.78
N GLY A 491 -18.28 -16.77 -18.53
CA GLY A 491 -17.17 -16.09 -17.88
C GLY A 491 -15.85 -16.79 -18.18
N ASP A 492 -14.93 -16.73 -17.21
CA ASP A 492 -13.65 -17.43 -17.30
C ASP A 492 -13.30 -18.06 -15.95
N THR A 493 -14.00 -19.14 -15.61
CA THR A 493 -13.86 -19.85 -14.33
C THR A 493 -13.34 -21.28 -14.52
N LEU A 494 -12.46 -21.73 -13.63
CA LEU A 494 -11.73 -23.00 -13.74
C LEU A 494 -11.81 -23.82 -12.45
N VAL A 495 -11.74 -25.14 -12.59
CA VAL A 495 -11.66 -26.08 -11.47
C VAL A 495 -10.43 -26.98 -11.60
N SER A 496 -9.80 -27.29 -10.47
CA SER A 496 -8.84 -28.39 -10.34
C SER A 496 -9.13 -29.20 -9.07
N TYR A 497 -9.09 -30.52 -9.16
CA TYR A 497 -9.31 -31.43 -8.01
C TYR A 497 -7.99 -31.96 -7.43
N ASN A 498 -6.87 -31.68 -8.07
CA ASN A 498 -5.55 -32.19 -7.67
C ASN A 498 -4.48 -31.10 -7.64
N GLY A 499 -4.87 -29.84 -7.83
CA GLY A 499 -3.98 -28.70 -7.93
C GLY A 499 -3.05 -28.70 -9.15
N PHE A 500 -3.18 -29.68 -10.06
CA PHE A 500 -2.28 -29.87 -11.20
C PHE A 500 -2.99 -29.71 -12.55
N ARG A 501 -4.17 -30.33 -12.72
CA ARG A 501 -4.94 -30.26 -13.97
C ARG A 501 -6.08 -29.26 -13.81
N TRP A 502 -6.03 -28.18 -14.56
CA TRP A 502 -7.04 -27.12 -14.55
C TRP A 502 -7.93 -27.22 -15.78
N ARG A 503 -9.24 -27.08 -15.59
CA ARG A 503 -10.22 -27.15 -16.68
C ARG A 503 -11.21 -26.01 -16.59
N ASN A 504 -11.48 -25.37 -17.72
CA ASN A 504 -12.39 -24.23 -17.78
C ASN A 504 -13.85 -24.68 -17.76
N THR A 505 -14.58 -24.33 -16.70
CA THR A 505 -15.99 -24.64 -16.52
C THR A 505 -16.88 -23.79 -17.44
N SER A 506 -16.52 -22.51 -17.65
CA SER A 506 -17.26 -21.56 -18.49
C SER A 506 -17.24 -21.94 -19.98
N LYS A 507 -16.22 -22.68 -20.41
CA LYS A 507 -16.09 -23.19 -21.78
C LYS A 507 -16.60 -24.61 -21.99
N GLY A 508 -17.04 -25.29 -20.92
CA GLY A 508 -17.49 -26.68 -20.99
C GLY A 508 -16.35 -27.69 -21.13
N GLU A 509 -15.18 -27.39 -20.56
CA GLU A 509 -14.03 -28.30 -20.58
C GLU A 509 -13.99 -29.21 -19.34
N TYR A 510 -14.59 -28.77 -18.23
CA TYR A 510 -14.79 -29.59 -17.03
C TYR A 510 -16.05 -30.44 -17.15
N TRP A 511 -17.21 -29.80 -17.36
CA TRP A 511 -18.48 -30.42 -17.71
C TRP A 511 -18.78 -30.21 -19.20
N ALA A 512 -19.55 -31.10 -19.83
CA ALA A 512 -20.03 -30.83 -21.19
C ALA A 512 -20.93 -29.57 -21.25
N THR A 513 -21.67 -29.30 -20.18
CA THR A 513 -22.48 -28.09 -20.00
C THR A 513 -21.60 -26.94 -19.53
N LYS A 514 -21.76 -25.77 -20.15
CA LYS A 514 -21.03 -24.57 -19.75
C LYS A 514 -21.63 -23.98 -18.47
N ALA A 515 -20.80 -23.62 -17.50
CA ALA A 515 -21.24 -22.98 -16.26
C ALA A 515 -20.15 -22.09 -15.65
N ASN A 516 -20.55 -21.06 -14.91
CA ASN A 516 -19.66 -20.16 -14.17
C ASN A 516 -19.69 -20.49 -12.67
N LEU A 517 -18.52 -20.52 -12.04
CA LEU A 517 -18.42 -20.73 -10.59
C LEU A 517 -18.90 -19.49 -9.81
N PHE A 518 -19.47 -19.73 -8.63
CA PHE A 518 -19.78 -18.68 -7.64
C PHE A 518 -18.48 -18.21 -6.98
N LEU A 519 -17.76 -17.33 -7.67
CA LEU A 519 -16.56 -16.66 -7.18
C LEU A 519 -16.65 -15.20 -7.61
N THR A 520 -16.44 -14.29 -6.67
CA THR A 520 -16.50 -12.84 -6.89
C THR A 520 -15.28 -12.16 -6.28
N ALA A 521 -14.88 -11.04 -6.87
CA ALA A 521 -13.81 -10.19 -6.37
C ALA A 521 -14.25 -8.73 -6.39
N ALA A 522 -14.18 -8.06 -5.24
CA ALA A 522 -14.44 -6.63 -5.14
C ALA A 522 -13.14 -5.87 -5.00
N THR A 523 -13.03 -4.76 -5.72
CA THR A 523 -11.83 -3.93 -5.79
C THR A 523 -12.19 -2.45 -5.69
N ASP A 524 -11.27 -1.66 -5.17
CA ASP A 524 -11.35 -0.19 -5.24
C ASP A 524 -10.40 0.31 -6.31
N SER A 525 -10.82 1.32 -7.07
CA SER A 525 -9.92 2.02 -7.97
C SER A 525 -8.90 2.78 -7.14
N VAL A 526 -7.64 2.71 -7.55
CA VAL A 526 -6.59 3.58 -7.03
C VAL A 526 -6.88 4.98 -7.54
N THR A 527 -7.64 5.76 -6.76
CA THR A 527 -7.86 7.17 -7.05
C THR A 527 -6.56 7.93 -6.84
N SER A 528 -6.24 8.85 -7.76
CA SER A 528 -4.94 9.51 -7.85
C SER A 528 -4.53 10.35 -6.64
N GLU A 529 -5.45 10.63 -5.70
CA GLU A 529 -5.24 11.56 -4.60
C GLU A 529 -4.83 10.91 -3.27
N GLU A 530 -5.24 9.67 -2.96
CA GLU A 530 -4.97 9.09 -1.63
C GLU A 530 -3.64 8.30 -1.52
N ASN A 531 -3.06 7.87 -2.65
CA ASN A 531 -1.90 6.97 -2.64
C ASN A 531 -0.55 7.61 -3.02
N LYS A 532 -0.52 8.90 -3.37
CA LYS A 532 0.71 9.60 -3.76
C LYS A 532 1.12 10.62 -2.71
N ILE A 533 2.41 10.65 -2.37
CA ILE A 533 2.98 11.76 -1.60
C ILE A 533 2.71 13.04 -2.39
N ALA A 534 2.06 14.03 -1.78
CA ALA A 534 1.79 15.35 -2.34
C ALA A 534 2.89 16.36 -1.97
N SER A 535 3.61 16.14 -0.87
CA SER A 535 4.76 16.96 -0.48
C SER A 535 5.80 16.15 0.31
N VAL A 536 7.07 16.49 0.08
CA VAL A 536 8.22 16.05 0.87
C VAL A 536 8.82 17.29 1.51
N ALA A 537 9.14 17.23 2.80
CA ALA A 537 9.83 18.31 3.49
C ALA A 537 10.93 17.76 4.39
N ILE A 538 12.11 18.37 4.36
CA ILE A 538 13.16 18.13 5.34
C ILE A 538 12.74 18.85 6.63
N THR A 539 12.59 18.10 7.73
CA THR A 539 12.04 18.64 8.98
C THR A 539 13.10 19.30 9.86
N ASN A 540 14.31 18.75 9.89
CA ASN A 540 15.46 19.30 10.61
C ASN A 540 16.27 20.28 9.74
N LYS A 541 15.55 21.06 8.91
CA LYS A 541 16.10 21.95 7.88
C LYS A 541 16.60 23.26 8.48
N ILE A 542 17.92 23.39 8.56
CA ILE A 542 18.65 24.63 8.81
C ILE A 542 19.42 24.92 7.53
N ASP A 543 19.03 25.94 6.76
CA ASP A 543 19.59 26.20 5.42
C ASP A 543 20.35 27.54 5.39
N PRO A 544 21.68 27.55 5.21
CA PRO A 544 22.57 26.39 5.00
C PRO A 544 22.88 25.61 6.29
N LYS A 545 23.21 24.31 6.15
CA LYS A 545 23.66 23.42 7.25
C LYS A 545 25.15 23.11 7.14
N ILE A 546 25.85 23.10 8.27
CA ILE A 546 27.27 22.73 8.30
C ILE A 546 27.43 21.24 8.56
N VAL A 547 28.31 20.58 7.80
CA VAL A 547 28.67 19.17 7.98
C VAL A 547 30.17 19.03 8.11
N TYR A 548 30.62 18.59 9.29
CA TYR A 548 32.04 18.40 9.58
C TYR A 548 32.56 17.09 9.00
N LYS A 549 33.78 17.11 8.46
CA LYS A 549 34.42 15.97 7.78
C LYS A 549 34.37 14.63 8.54
N ASN A 550 34.38 14.66 9.87
CA ASN A 550 34.39 13.46 10.72
C ASN A 550 33.08 13.23 11.49
N LYS A 551 32.00 13.98 11.19
CA LYS A 551 30.73 13.92 11.90
C LYS A 551 29.56 13.97 10.91
N PRO A 552 29.19 12.82 10.32
CA PRO A 552 28.01 12.72 9.46
C PRO A 552 26.74 13.15 10.19
N ILE A 553 25.76 13.65 9.43
CA ILE A 553 24.44 14.04 9.95
C ILE A 553 23.34 13.28 9.24
N VAL A 554 22.17 13.14 9.86
CA VAL A 554 20.99 12.56 9.23
C VAL A 554 19.96 13.66 8.96
N LEU A 555 19.38 13.69 7.77
CA LEU A 555 18.29 14.60 7.41
C LEU A 555 16.94 13.88 7.56
N ASP A 556 16.09 14.42 8.42
CA ASP A 556 14.77 13.85 8.71
C ASP A 556 13.73 14.38 7.73
N THR A 557 12.79 13.56 7.27
CA THR A 557 11.74 13.97 6.32
C THR A 557 10.33 13.70 6.83
N THR A 558 9.39 14.57 6.43
CA THR A 558 7.94 14.35 6.56
C THR A 558 7.28 14.28 5.20
N LEU A 559 6.28 13.39 5.09
CA LEU A 559 5.50 13.16 3.89
C LEU A 559 4.03 13.50 4.16
N ALA A 560 3.38 14.20 3.23
CA ALA A 560 1.94 14.43 3.29
C ALA A 560 1.24 13.87 2.04
N PRO A 561 0.07 13.23 2.16
CA PRO A 561 -0.57 12.83 3.43
C PRO A 561 0.21 11.72 4.15
N GLU A 562 0.09 11.65 5.48
CA GLU A 562 0.82 10.66 6.30
C GLU A 562 0.46 9.20 5.94
N GLY A 563 -0.77 8.99 5.44
CA GLY A 563 -1.30 7.69 5.01
C GLY A 563 -0.90 7.24 3.60
N ALA A 564 -0.08 8.00 2.85
CA ALA A 564 0.32 7.63 1.50
C ALA A 564 1.03 6.25 1.48
N LYS A 565 0.60 5.32 0.62
CA LYS A 565 1.17 3.96 0.57
C LYS A 565 2.54 3.89 -0.12
N LYS A 566 2.80 4.77 -1.11
CA LYS A 566 4.06 4.81 -1.89
C LYS A 566 5.00 5.88 -1.33
N LYS A 567 5.88 5.51 -0.39
CA LYS A 567 6.71 6.45 0.40
C LYS A 567 8.19 6.57 -0.04
N ASP A 568 8.60 5.87 -1.09
CA ASP A 568 10.01 5.80 -1.49
C ASP A 568 10.56 7.19 -1.87
N LEU A 569 11.71 7.53 -1.30
CA LEU A 569 12.46 8.75 -1.60
C LEU A 569 13.75 8.42 -2.35
N LEU A 570 14.23 9.37 -3.13
CA LEU A 570 15.55 9.36 -3.76
C LEU A 570 16.36 10.52 -3.24
N TRP A 571 17.53 10.21 -2.68
CA TRP A 571 18.52 11.18 -2.24
C TRP A 571 19.64 11.35 -3.26
N SER A 572 20.09 12.59 -3.46
CA SER A 572 21.24 12.90 -4.32
C SER A 572 21.98 14.15 -3.87
N SER A 573 23.28 14.21 -4.17
CA SER A 573 24.11 15.41 -4.00
C SER A 573 24.41 16.02 -5.37
N LYS A 574 24.34 17.35 -5.47
CA LYS A 574 24.70 18.09 -6.68
C LYS A 574 26.19 17.97 -7.01
N ASP A 575 27.03 17.87 -5.98
CA ASP A 575 28.46 17.63 -6.07
C ASP A 575 28.89 16.70 -4.93
N SER A 576 29.06 15.42 -5.26
CA SER A 576 29.45 14.37 -4.32
C SER A 576 30.93 14.41 -3.92
N SER A 577 31.76 15.21 -4.60
CA SER A 577 33.15 15.43 -4.19
C SER A 577 33.26 16.33 -2.96
N ILE A 578 32.23 17.15 -2.72
CA ILE A 578 32.09 18.02 -1.55
C ILE A 578 31.36 17.28 -0.42
N ALA A 579 30.14 16.81 -0.65
CA ALA A 579 29.38 15.98 0.31
C ALA A 579 28.57 14.89 -0.40
N GLU A 580 28.57 13.68 0.14
CA GLU A 580 27.72 12.57 -0.32
C GLU A 580 26.50 12.40 0.58
N VAL A 581 25.43 11.83 0.03
CA VAL A 581 24.24 11.43 0.78
C VAL A 581 23.84 10.01 0.38
N ASP A 582 23.51 9.17 1.36
CA ASP A 582 22.98 7.83 1.11
C ASP A 582 21.44 7.82 1.06
N GLN A 583 20.83 6.67 0.75
CA GLN A 583 19.36 6.57 0.65
C GLN A 583 18.63 6.63 2.00
N SER A 584 19.35 6.59 3.13
CA SER A 584 18.78 6.85 4.46
C SER A 584 18.72 8.33 4.81
N GLY A 585 19.26 9.21 3.96
CA GLY A 585 19.39 10.64 4.23
C GLY A 585 20.61 10.99 5.09
N THR A 586 21.58 10.09 5.22
CA THR A 586 22.84 10.37 5.94
C THR A 586 23.80 11.12 5.03
N VAL A 587 24.18 12.34 5.43
CA VAL A 587 25.10 13.22 4.69
C VAL A 587 26.50 13.15 5.29
N THR A 588 27.50 12.89 4.45
CA THR A 588 28.92 12.81 4.83
C THR A 588 29.76 13.78 4.01
N ALA A 589 30.53 14.63 4.69
CA ALA A 589 31.48 15.54 4.04
C ALA A 589 32.70 14.77 3.48
N LYS A 590 33.11 15.12 2.26
CA LYS A 590 34.24 14.50 1.51
C LYS A 590 35.37 15.47 1.22
N GLY A 591 35.01 16.67 0.79
CA GLY A 591 35.94 17.75 0.47
C GLY A 591 35.41 19.07 1.01
N PHE A 592 36.27 20.10 1.02
CA PHE A 592 35.85 21.46 1.34
C PHE A 592 34.92 22.01 0.24
N GLY A 593 33.87 22.72 0.64
CA GLY A 593 33.07 23.52 -0.28
C GLY A 593 31.58 23.54 0.04
N ARG A 594 30.80 23.95 -0.96
CA ARG A 594 29.34 24.08 -0.86
C ARG A 594 28.65 23.22 -1.91
N THR A 595 27.67 22.42 -1.48
CA THR A 595 26.85 21.60 -2.37
C THR A 595 25.38 21.64 -1.95
N VAL A 596 24.51 21.07 -2.78
CA VAL A 596 23.07 20.96 -2.49
C VAL A 596 22.70 19.50 -2.41
N ILE A 597 22.07 19.11 -1.31
CA ILE A 597 21.45 17.79 -1.15
C ILE A 597 19.98 17.90 -1.54
N ASN A 598 19.55 17.02 -2.44
CA ASN A 598 18.18 16.93 -2.92
C ASN A 598 17.53 15.65 -2.41
N VAL A 599 16.26 15.76 -2.04
CA VAL A 599 15.37 14.63 -1.79
C VAL A 599 14.11 14.78 -2.62
N CYS A 600 13.71 13.74 -3.34
CA CYS A 600 12.46 13.74 -4.10
C CYS A 600 11.71 12.42 -3.97
N SER A 601 10.41 12.44 -4.24
CA SER A 601 9.65 11.21 -4.41
C SER A 601 10.20 10.42 -5.60
N LYS A 602 10.42 9.12 -5.41
CA LYS A 602 10.81 8.21 -6.49
C LYS A 602 9.75 8.13 -7.60
N GLN A 603 8.48 8.34 -7.26
CA GLN A 603 7.34 8.27 -8.17
C GLN A 603 7.10 9.58 -8.93
N ASN A 604 7.37 10.73 -8.29
CA ASN A 604 7.25 12.05 -8.92
C ASN A 604 8.41 12.98 -8.49
N PRO A 605 9.47 13.08 -9.30
CA PRO A 605 10.62 13.93 -9.01
C PRO A 605 10.32 15.44 -8.89
N GLU A 606 9.15 15.93 -9.33
CA GLU A 606 8.73 17.33 -9.12
C GLU A 606 8.36 17.60 -7.66
N ILE A 607 8.00 16.56 -6.89
CA ILE A 607 7.75 16.65 -5.46
C ILE A 607 9.07 16.42 -4.75
N LYS A 608 9.71 17.54 -4.38
CA LYS A 608 11.07 17.55 -3.87
C LYS A 608 11.28 18.63 -2.83
N ASP A 609 12.30 18.42 -2.02
CA ASP A 609 12.89 19.44 -1.16
C ASP A 609 14.42 19.39 -1.31
N GLN A 610 15.08 20.48 -0.95
CA GLN A 610 16.52 20.62 -1.07
C GLN A 610 17.10 21.38 0.13
N LEU A 611 18.36 21.10 0.43
CA LEU A 611 19.12 21.74 1.51
C LEU A 611 20.52 22.07 1.05
N THR A 612 20.98 23.29 1.34
CA THR A 612 22.38 23.67 1.09
C THR A 612 23.28 23.14 2.20
N ILE A 613 24.34 22.44 1.81
CA ILE A 613 25.37 21.92 2.72
C ILE A 613 26.66 22.68 2.49
N ILE A 614 27.24 23.17 3.59
CA ILE A 614 28.61 23.67 3.65
C ILE A 614 29.41 22.62 4.41
N THR A 615 30.47 22.11 3.80
CA THR A 615 31.35 21.15 4.45
C THR A 615 32.52 21.86 5.07
N ASP A 616 32.75 21.56 6.34
CA ASP A 616 33.77 22.19 7.17
C ASP A 616 34.89 21.16 7.44
N ASP A 617 36.12 21.57 7.20
CA ASP A 617 37.31 20.74 7.38
C ASP A 617 37.84 20.72 8.81
N HIS A 618 37.38 21.65 9.66
CA HIS A 618 37.66 21.72 11.09
C HIS A 618 36.36 21.85 11.90
N GLY A 619 36.32 22.73 12.90
CA GLY A 619 35.15 22.89 13.74
C GLY A 619 35.21 24.23 14.46
N PHE A 620 34.04 24.81 14.76
CA PHE A 620 33.90 26.21 15.17
C PHE A 620 33.82 26.46 16.69
N SER A 621 33.96 25.43 17.52
CA SER A 621 33.83 25.50 18.98
C SER A 621 34.97 24.75 19.68
N THR A 622 35.19 25.00 20.96
CA THR A 622 36.19 24.24 21.75
C THR A 622 35.93 22.73 21.78
N GLU A 623 34.67 22.28 21.68
CA GLU A 623 34.31 20.86 21.63
C GLU A 623 34.65 20.24 20.27
N THR A 624 34.44 20.98 19.18
CA THR A 624 34.65 20.51 17.80
C THR A 624 36.01 20.90 17.23
N ALA A 625 36.81 21.65 17.98
CA ALA A 625 38.08 22.19 17.56
C ALA A 625 39.10 21.10 17.20
N THR A 626 39.95 21.41 16.21
CA THR A 626 41.07 20.56 15.86
C THR A 626 42.18 20.71 16.90
N LYS A 627 42.51 19.61 17.57
CA LYS A 627 43.58 19.59 18.57
C LYS A 627 44.93 19.38 17.89
N LEU A 628 45.83 20.34 18.05
CA LEU A 628 47.14 20.34 17.41
C LEU A 628 48.26 20.34 18.45
N THR A 629 49.43 19.86 18.05
CA THR A 629 50.67 19.98 18.83
C THR A 629 51.47 21.19 18.36
N ILE A 630 52.20 21.84 19.27
CA ILE A 630 53.01 23.03 18.96
C ILE A 630 53.93 22.75 17.77
N GLY A 631 53.96 23.69 16.81
CA GLY A 631 54.74 23.57 15.58
C GLY A 631 54.02 22.88 14.42
N GLN A 632 52.89 22.19 14.65
CA GLN A 632 52.03 21.76 13.55
C GLN A 632 51.29 22.98 12.97
N PRO A 633 51.37 23.20 11.65
CA PRO A 633 50.65 24.29 11.01
C PRO A 633 49.14 24.04 11.08
N MET A 634 48.38 25.11 11.28
CA MET A 634 46.95 25.15 11.02
C MET A 634 46.79 25.48 9.54
N GLU A 635 46.06 24.63 8.82
CA GLU A 635 45.71 24.87 7.43
C GLU A 635 44.24 24.53 7.27
N GLY A 636 43.48 25.40 6.62
CA GLY A 636 42.07 25.17 6.33
C GLY A 636 41.57 26.12 5.24
N TYR A 637 40.26 26.12 5.03
CA TYR A 637 39.62 27.01 4.06
C TYR A 637 38.69 28.01 4.76
N ILE A 638 38.39 29.11 4.07
CA ILE A 638 37.41 30.09 4.55
C ILE A 638 36.05 29.67 4.03
N ASP A 639 35.26 29.05 4.90
CA ASP A 639 34.07 28.32 4.49
C ASP A 639 32.79 29.16 4.51
N LEU A 640 32.85 30.28 5.25
CA LEU A 640 31.72 31.16 5.53
C LEU A 640 32.00 32.58 5.04
N ALA A 641 31.00 33.22 4.43
CA ALA A 641 31.07 34.64 4.11
C ALA A 641 30.77 35.50 5.34
N ASP A 642 31.32 36.72 5.38
CA ASP A 642 31.11 37.68 6.48
C ASP A 642 29.61 38.01 6.72
N ASN A 643 28.78 38.01 5.68
CA ASN A 643 27.36 38.29 5.79
C ASN A 643 26.47 37.04 5.86
N GLU A 644 27.05 35.83 5.91
CA GLU A 644 26.29 34.59 5.98
C GLU A 644 26.00 34.25 7.44
N TYR A 645 24.74 34.41 7.84
CA TYR A 645 24.29 34.04 9.18
C TYR A 645 23.93 32.56 9.23
N ILE A 646 24.62 31.80 10.09
CA ILE A 646 24.30 30.40 10.37
C ILE A 646 23.85 30.29 11.81
N SER A 647 22.64 29.77 12.03
CA SER A 647 22.07 29.68 13.38
C SER A 647 22.90 28.85 14.36
N GLU A 648 23.69 27.91 13.85
CA GLU A 648 24.63 27.09 14.62
C GLU A 648 25.90 27.87 15.05
N ASN A 649 26.17 29.03 14.44
CA ASN A 649 27.32 29.89 14.73
C ASN A 649 26.91 31.39 14.90
N PRO A 650 26.23 31.74 16.00
CA PRO A 650 25.61 33.07 16.17
C PRO A 650 26.58 34.21 16.52
N TRP A 651 27.86 33.92 16.80
CA TRP A 651 28.86 34.92 17.22
C TRP A 651 30.11 34.87 16.31
N TYR A 652 30.36 35.98 15.59
CA TYR A 652 31.60 36.30 14.87
C TYR A 652 31.96 35.49 13.60
N ASN A 653 31.09 34.63 13.06
CA ASN A 653 31.36 33.86 11.84
C ASN A 653 32.74 33.19 11.86
N ARG A 654 33.03 32.47 12.96
CA ARG A 654 34.25 31.66 13.08
C ARG A 654 34.23 30.57 12.01
N SER A 655 35.28 30.49 11.21
CA SER A 655 35.46 29.41 10.24
C SER A 655 35.97 28.18 11.00
N ASP A 656 37.19 28.25 11.53
CA ASP A 656 37.84 27.09 12.16
C ASP A 656 38.43 27.43 13.52
N VAL A 657 38.38 26.49 14.46
CA VAL A 657 38.96 26.61 15.80
C VAL A 657 39.99 25.51 16.04
N PHE A 658 41.14 25.93 16.55
CA PHE A 658 42.27 25.08 16.89
C PHE A 658 42.62 25.21 18.37
N LEU A 659 42.96 24.09 19.00
CA LEU A 659 43.35 24.04 20.41
C LEU A 659 44.76 23.49 20.58
N TYR A 660 45.55 24.18 21.39
CA TYR A 660 46.90 23.80 21.81
C TYR A 660 46.99 23.70 23.32
N THR A 661 47.82 22.78 23.80
CA THR A 661 48.26 22.74 25.21
C THR A 661 49.74 23.10 25.27
N ILE A 662 50.08 24.11 26.07
CA ILE A 662 51.44 24.63 26.13
C ILE A 662 52.37 23.65 26.88
N PRO A 663 53.46 23.18 26.25
CA PRO A 663 54.29 22.12 26.82
C PRO A 663 55.29 22.62 27.88
N GLU A 664 55.70 23.89 27.80
CA GLU A 664 56.69 24.51 28.69
C GLU A 664 56.51 26.03 28.74
N ASP A 665 57.08 26.68 29.76
CA ASP A 665 57.04 28.14 29.90
C ASP A 665 57.88 28.80 28.80
N GLY A 666 57.36 29.85 28.17
CA GLY A 666 58.10 30.54 27.12
C GLY A 666 57.33 31.65 26.42
N ASN A 667 58.01 32.30 25.48
CA ASN A 667 57.35 33.18 24.51
C ASN A 667 56.97 32.34 23.29
N TYR A 668 55.70 32.42 22.90
CA TYR A 668 55.16 31.73 21.75
C TYR A 668 54.64 32.77 20.75
N THR A 669 54.90 32.51 19.48
CA THR A 669 54.54 33.41 18.40
C THR A 669 53.64 32.71 17.40
N THR A 670 52.62 33.43 16.94
CA THR A 670 51.80 33.05 15.80
C THR A 670 52.05 33.96 14.60
N HIS A 671 52.05 33.38 13.40
CA HIS A 671 52.08 34.07 12.12
C HIS A 671 51.17 33.33 11.14
N GLY A 672 50.36 34.05 10.38
CA GLY A 672 49.49 33.45 9.38
C GLY A 672 49.20 34.34 8.19
N TYR A 673 48.84 33.69 7.08
CA TYR A 673 48.49 34.30 5.81
C TYR A 673 47.39 33.50 5.12
N ALA A 674 46.69 34.12 4.17
CA ALA A 674 45.71 33.44 3.33
C ALA A 674 45.94 33.71 1.85
N ILE A 675 45.53 32.74 1.02
CA ILE A 675 45.63 32.76 -0.43
C ILE A 675 44.22 32.65 -1.00
N THR A 676 43.81 33.58 -1.85
CA THR A 676 42.55 33.47 -2.59
C THR A 676 42.57 32.28 -3.56
N PRO A 677 41.41 31.77 -4.02
CA PRO A 677 41.36 30.77 -5.06
C PRO A 677 42.09 31.15 -6.37
N THR A 678 42.34 32.45 -6.58
CA THR A 678 43.09 32.98 -7.73
C THR A 678 44.61 33.02 -7.52
N GLY A 679 45.09 32.63 -6.34
CA GLY A 679 46.52 32.60 -6.00
C GLY A 679 47.09 33.93 -5.48
N THR A 680 46.25 34.92 -5.17
CA THR A 680 46.67 36.23 -4.64
C THR A 680 46.54 36.27 -3.11
N GLN A 681 47.30 37.17 -2.46
CA GLN A 681 47.20 37.34 -1.00
C GLN A 681 45.80 37.76 -0.62
N ASP A 682 45.23 37.06 0.35
CA ASP A 682 43.97 37.44 0.96
C ASP A 682 44.19 38.01 2.36
N ILE A 683 43.20 38.76 2.83
CA ILE A 683 43.19 39.33 4.16
C ILE A 683 42.61 38.27 5.11
N PHE A 684 43.27 38.05 6.24
CA PHE A 684 42.95 36.97 7.17
C PHE A 684 42.90 37.50 8.61
N ARG A 685 42.02 36.95 9.45
CA ARG A 685 42.02 37.24 10.89
C ARG A 685 42.05 35.95 11.69
N SER A 686 42.95 35.94 12.66
CA SER A 686 42.94 34.97 13.74
C SER A 686 42.66 35.65 15.07
N ASP A 687 41.72 35.09 15.84
CA ASP A 687 41.52 35.47 17.23
C ASP A 687 42.23 34.47 18.15
N PHE A 688 42.74 34.97 19.27
CA PHE A 688 43.54 34.21 20.21
C PHE A 688 42.95 34.29 21.62
N SER A 689 42.73 33.15 22.28
CA SER A 689 42.31 33.08 23.68
C SER A 689 43.19 32.13 24.49
N ILE A 690 43.34 32.42 25.78
CA ILE A 690 44.10 31.61 26.74
C ILE A 690 43.14 31.22 27.87
N ASN A 691 43.01 29.92 28.13
CA ASN A 691 42.20 29.35 29.22
C ASN A 691 40.78 29.95 29.27
N ASP A 692 40.09 30.00 28.12
CA ASP A 692 38.75 30.62 27.93
C ASP A 692 38.68 32.11 28.34
N GLY A 693 39.81 32.81 28.31
CA GLY A 693 39.91 34.24 28.56
C GLY A 693 39.36 35.12 27.43
N PRO A 694 39.46 36.46 27.57
CA PRO A 694 39.04 37.38 26.53
C PRO A 694 39.90 37.19 25.27
N TYR A 695 39.23 37.17 24.11
CA TYR A 695 39.88 37.08 22.80
C TYR A 695 40.75 38.31 22.52
N ARG A 696 41.94 38.06 21.97
CA ARG A 696 42.91 39.05 21.51
C ARG A 696 43.02 38.96 19.99
N LEU A 697 43.01 40.12 19.32
CA LEU A 697 43.13 40.21 17.88
C LEU A 697 44.57 39.99 17.42
N ALA A 698 44.79 39.02 16.53
CA ALA A 698 46.02 38.89 15.75
C ALA A 698 45.69 39.11 14.27
N ILE A 699 46.12 40.26 13.72
CA ILE A 699 45.90 40.63 12.31
C ILE A 699 46.89 39.85 11.43
N ALA A 700 46.41 39.27 10.32
CA ALA A 700 47.26 38.63 9.32
C ALA A 700 48.28 39.60 8.74
N ASP A 701 49.50 39.10 8.53
CA ASP A 701 50.73 39.84 8.19
C ASP A 701 51.64 40.23 9.37
N ARG A 702 51.20 40.02 10.62
CA ARG A 702 52.03 40.31 11.81
C ARG A 702 52.30 39.08 12.63
N PHE A 703 53.49 39.09 13.23
CA PHE A 703 53.82 38.13 14.27
C PHE A 703 53.26 38.63 15.59
N PHE A 704 52.39 37.83 16.20
CA PHE A 704 51.85 38.10 17.53
C PHE A 704 52.53 37.18 18.54
N THR A 705 53.16 37.77 19.56
CA THR A 705 53.92 37.02 20.58
C THR A 705 53.30 37.19 21.95
N GLU A 706 53.09 36.07 22.65
CA GLU A 706 52.60 36.04 24.02
C GLU A 706 53.47 35.16 24.91
N LYS A 707 53.52 35.52 26.19
CA LYS A 707 54.22 34.75 27.21
C LYS A 707 53.26 33.77 27.86
N LEU A 708 53.52 32.48 27.68
CA LEU A 708 52.63 31.40 28.11
C LEU A 708 53.32 30.48 29.11
N LYS A 709 52.51 29.80 29.93
CA LYS A 709 52.97 28.83 30.92
C LYS A 709 52.62 27.41 30.50
N LYS A 710 53.42 26.46 30.96
CA LYS A 710 53.14 25.03 30.82
C LYS A 710 51.73 24.72 31.33
N GLY A 711 50.95 24.07 30.47
CA GLY A 711 49.56 23.66 30.75
C GLY A 711 48.50 24.68 30.36
N ASP A 712 48.86 25.90 29.94
CA ASP A 712 47.90 26.82 29.36
C ASP A 712 47.23 26.18 28.12
N ILE A 713 45.93 26.39 27.98
CA ILE A 713 45.15 26.01 26.80
C ILE A 713 45.01 27.25 25.93
N VAL A 714 45.49 27.15 24.69
CA VAL A 714 45.41 28.23 23.71
C VAL A 714 44.39 27.85 22.64
N GLU A 715 43.41 28.73 22.46
CA GLU A 715 42.48 28.70 21.33
C GLU A 715 42.94 29.69 20.28
N ILE A 716 43.05 29.21 19.04
CA ILE A 716 43.28 30.04 17.86
C ILE A 716 42.12 29.79 16.90
N SER A 717 41.39 30.83 16.53
CA SER A 717 40.26 30.70 15.60
C SER A 717 40.44 31.55 14.35
N ALA A 718 40.28 30.93 13.19
CA ALA A 718 40.21 31.59 11.89
C ALA A 718 38.81 32.21 11.69
N THR A 719 38.75 33.45 11.19
CA THR A 719 37.48 34.15 10.97
C THR A 719 37.49 34.90 9.63
N ALA A 720 36.32 35.01 9.02
CA ALA A 720 36.13 35.78 7.79
C ALA A 720 36.02 37.32 8.02
N GLN A 721 35.99 37.76 9.29
CA GLN A 721 35.75 39.16 9.69
C GLN A 721 37.02 39.89 10.11
N CYS A 722 37.42 40.97 9.44
CA CYS A 722 38.50 41.84 9.94
C CYS A 722 37.92 43.06 10.70
N LEU A 723 37.94 43.06 12.05
CA LEU A 723 37.59 44.23 12.86
C LEU A 723 38.73 45.26 12.84
N GLY A 724 38.56 46.35 12.09
CA GLY A 724 39.55 47.42 11.99
C GLY A 724 39.47 48.42 13.15
N PHE A 725 40.55 48.58 13.89
CA PHE A 725 40.92 49.90 14.41
C PHE A 725 41.98 50.50 13.46
N ASN A 726 41.61 51.58 12.76
CA ASN A 726 42.46 52.50 11.98
C ASN A 726 43.00 52.03 10.61
N ASN A 727 42.12 51.84 9.61
CA ASN A 727 42.53 51.98 8.19
C ASN A 727 41.86 53.22 7.56
N PRO A 728 42.62 54.20 7.02
CA PRO A 728 42.07 55.43 6.43
C PRO A 728 41.41 55.28 5.05
N LEU A 729 41.39 54.09 4.43
CA LEU A 729 41.03 53.91 3.02
C LEU A 729 39.62 53.34 2.73
N GLY A 730 38.71 53.36 3.71
CA GLY A 730 37.26 53.27 3.46
C GLY A 730 36.80 52.24 2.41
N ASP A 731 36.93 50.95 2.74
CA ASP A 731 36.05 49.84 2.34
C ASP A 731 36.50 48.60 3.14
N TRP A 732 35.55 47.83 3.69
CA TRP A 732 35.85 46.68 4.54
C TRP A 732 36.68 45.65 3.78
N ALA A 733 37.86 45.33 4.29
CA ALA A 733 38.65 44.19 3.81
C ALA A 733 37.87 42.89 4.07
N LYS A 734 37.48 42.19 3.00
CA LYS A 734 36.72 40.93 3.07
C LYS A 734 37.64 39.78 2.72
N THR A 735 37.67 38.75 3.56
CA THR A 735 38.26 37.47 3.20
C THR A 735 37.36 36.78 2.18
N THR A 736 37.96 36.18 1.15
CA THR A 736 37.25 35.48 0.08
C THR A 736 36.89 34.07 0.53
N VAL A 737 35.62 33.66 0.37
CA VAL A 737 35.21 32.27 0.61
C VAL A 737 35.99 31.34 -0.32
N GLY A 738 36.51 30.25 0.24
CA GLY A 738 37.39 29.29 -0.42
C GLY A 738 38.86 29.70 -0.43
N SER A 739 39.23 30.82 0.18
CA SER A 739 40.65 31.12 0.43
C SER A 739 41.26 30.07 1.35
N LYS A 740 42.46 29.61 1.00
CA LYS A 740 43.22 28.69 1.85
C LYS A 740 44.09 29.51 2.79
N TYR A 741 43.97 29.27 4.09
CA TYR A 741 44.82 29.95 5.08
C TYR A 741 45.86 28.99 5.67
N TYR A 742 46.92 29.58 6.20
CA TYR A 742 48.03 28.91 6.86
C TYR A 742 48.39 29.70 8.10
N ILE A 743 48.45 29.06 9.26
CA ILE A 743 48.89 29.67 10.51
C ILE A 743 49.93 28.77 11.17
N GLU A 744 51.09 29.34 11.47
CA GLU A 744 52.10 28.69 12.29
C GLU A 744 51.98 29.21 13.73
N PHE A 745 52.03 28.30 14.70
CA PHE A 745 52.13 28.64 16.13
C PHE A 745 53.22 27.80 16.79
N LYS A 746 54.30 28.48 17.20
CA LYS A 746 55.50 27.83 17.74
C LYS A 746 56.25 28.76 18.71
N LYS A 747 57.29 28.23 19.34
CA LYS A 747 58.11 29.02 20.27
C LYS A 747 58.85 30.13 19.50
N SER A 748 58.94 31.33 20.08
CA SER A 748 59.43 32.52 19.39
C SER A 748 60.85 32.38 18.82
N ASP A 749 61.73 31.66 19.51
CA ASP A 749 63.12 31.40 19.11
C ASP A 749 63.26 30.42 17.94
N GLU A 750 62.19 29.72 17.58
CA GLU A 750 62.15 28.83 16.42
C GLU A 750 61.89 29.58 15.09
N PHE A 751 61.48 30.85 15.13
CA PHE A 751 61.37 31.68 13.93
C PHE A 751 62.75 32.19 13.49
N LYS A 752 63.24 31.64 12.38
CA LYS A 752 64.48 32.06 11.71
C LYS A 752 64.11 32.97 10.54
N PHE A 753 64.43 34.25 10.70
CA PHE A 753 64.18 35.30 9.70
C PHE A 753 65.14 35.25 8.49
N GLY A 754 66.21 34.48 8.58
CA GLY A 754 67.22 34.40 7.53
C GLY A 754 68.08 35.65 7.43
N LYS A 755 68.69 35.84 6.26
CA LYS A 755 69.55 36.98 5.90
C LYS A 755 69.28 37.42 4.46
N LEU A 756 69.47 38.73 4.20
CA LEU A 756 69.36 39.30 2.87
C LEU A 756 70.63 39.03 2.06
N VAL A 757 70.46 38.64 0.80
CA VAL A 757 71.56 38.44 -0.13
C VAL A 757 71.24 39.14 -1.45
N TRP A 758 72.19 39.93 -1.93
CA TRP A 758 72.15 40.50 -3.27
C TRP A 758 72.43 39.41 -4.32
N ALA A 759 71.67 39.42 -5.40
CA ALA A 759 71.82 38.55 -6.55
C ALA A 759 71.92 39.39 -7.85
N SER A 760 72.71 38.92 -8.81
CA SER A 760 72.64 39.44 -10.18
C SER A 760 71.35 38.99 -10.87
N SER A 761 71.00 39.61 -11.99
CA SER A 761 69.90 39.16 -12.86
C SER A 761 70.03 37.70 -13.34
N GLU A 762 71.23 37.11 -13.21
CA GLU A 762 71.56 35.72 -13.55
C GLU A 762 71.68 34.79 -12.31
N GLY A 763 71.40 35.27 -11.10
CA GLY A 763 71.22 34.43 -9.91
C GLY A 763 72.48 33.96 -9.17
N THR A 764 73.62 34.66 -9.28
CA THR A 764 74.84 34.32 -8.51
C THR A 764 75.15 35.32 -7.37
N SER A 765 75.81 34.80 -6.33
CA SER A 765 76.10 35.44 -5.04
C SER A 765 76.91 36.74 -5.13
N LYS A 766 76.88 37.52 -4.04
CA LYS A 766 77.50 38.84 -3.77
C LYS A 766 78.89 39.13 -4.40
N GLU A 767 79.67 38.11 -4.76
CA GLU A 767 81.07 38.24 -5.19
C GLU A 767 81.27 38.81 -6.62
N ASN A 768 80.22 38.91 -7.45
CA ASN A 768 80.34 39.39 -8.84
C ASN A 768 79.44 40.61 -9.18
N LEU A 769 78.98 41.36 -8.19
CA LEU A 769 78.13 42.52 -8.42
C LEU A 769 78.93 43.69 -9.02
N LYS A 770 78.37 44.33 -10.05
CA LYS A 770 78.94 45.56 -10.61
C LYS A 770 78.81 46.70 -9.58
N THR A 771 79.95 47.23 -9.15
CA THR A 771 80.03 48.32 -8.16
C THR A 771 80.60 49.61 -8.74
N MET A 772 81.03 49.60 -10.00
CA MET A 772 81.59 50.75 -10.72
C MET A 772 80.71 51.04 -11.94
N PHE A 773 80.23 52.27 -12.07
CA PHE A 773 79.33 52.70 -13.13
C PHE A 773 79.86 53.96 -13.81
N LYS A 774 79.55 54.16 -15.08
CA LYS A 774 79.73 55.48 -15.72
C LYS A 774 78.45 56.30 -15.58
N VAL A 775 78.57 57.62 -15.55
CA VAL A 775 77.41 58.53 -15.59
C VAL A 775 76.48 58.16 -16.76
N GLY A 776 75.21 57.89 -16.47
CA GLY A 776 74.18 57.46 -17.42
C GLY A 776 74.00 55.94 -17.55
N GLU A 777 74.85 55.10 -16.94
CA GLU A 777 74.67 53.64 -16.94
C GLU A 777 73.50 53.21 -16.03
N LYS A 778 72.85 52.11 -16.42
CA LYS A 778 71.75 51.47 -15.68
C LYS A 778 72.06 50.02 -15.36
N GLU A 779 71.48 49.51 -14.28
CA GLU A 779 71.69 48.13 -13.81
C GLU A 779 70.48 47.60 -13.05
N GLN A 780 70.21 46.30 -13.14
CA GLN A 780 69.09 45.67 -12.46
C GLN A 780 69.58 44.82 -11.28
N PHE A 781 69.33 45.27 -10.06
CA PHE A 781 69.63 44.47 -8.88
C PHE A 781 68.48 43.54 -8.54
N VAL A 782 68.82 42.31 -8.09
CA VAL A 782 67.86 41.36 -7.52
C VAL A 782 68.26 41.10 -6.08
N GLY A 783 67.28 40.93 -5.20
CA GLY A 783 67.51 40.53 -3.81
C GLY A 783 66.78 39.23 -3.50
N THR A 784 67.30 38.44 -2.58
CA THR A 784 66.62 37.25 -2.05
C THR A 784 66.87 37.09 -0.56
N ILE A 785 65.99 36.36 0.13
CA ILE A 785 66.14 35.99 1.53
C ILE A 785 66.54 34.51 1.57
N VAL A 786 67.64 34.19 2.26
CA VAL A 786 68.10 32.81 2.44
C VAL A 786 68.13 32.44 3.92
N ASP A 787 68.15 31.13 4.21
CA ASP A 787 68.18 30.57 5.57
C ASP A 787 66.95 30.94 6.45
N SER A 788 65.86 31.41 5.84
CA SER A 788 64.58 31.64 6.50
C SER A 788 63.77 30.35 6.61
N ASN A 789 63.03 30.17 7.71
CA ASN A 789 62.04 29.09 7.86
C ASN A 789 60.59 29.60 7.94
N ILE A 790 60.36 30.82 7.44
CA ILE A 790 59.04 31.44 7.33
C ILE A 790 58.50 31.14 5.93
N ASN A 791 57.43 30.36 5.84
CA ASN A 791 56.89 29.84 4.58
C ASN A 791 55.77 30.69 3.97
N ASP A 792 55.73 31.99 4.29
CA ASP A 792 54.71 32.91 3.77
C ASP A 792 55.11 33.44 2.37
N PRO A 793 54.34 33.12 1.30
CA PRO A 793 54.65 33.55 -0.06
C PRO A 793 54.45 35.05 -0.30
N PHE A 794 53.74 35.74 0.59
CA PHE A 794 53.45 37.17 0.51
C PHE A 794 54.27 38.00 1.48
N TYR A 795 55.23 37.36 2.12
CA TYR A 795 56.16 37.98 3.03
C TYR A 795 56.87 39.17 2.33
N GLN A 796 56.90 40.34 3.00
CA GLN A 796 56.98 41.67 2.36
C GLN A 796 58.03 41.81 1.25
N LYS A 797 57.63 42.51 0.18
CA LYS A 797 58.51 42.87 -0.94
C LYS A 797 59.76 43.55 -0.40
N LEU A 798 60.92 43.05 -0.82
CA LEU A 798 62.21 43.69 -0.59
C LEU A 798 62.12 45.17 -0.99
N LYS A 799 62.87 46.03 -0.33
CA LYS A 799 62.93 47.46 -0.67
C LYS A 799 64.35 47.90 -0.88
N TRP A 800 64.52 48.77 -1.87
CA TRP A 800 65.81 49.30 -2.28
C TRP A 800 65.88 50.80 -2.01
N LYS A 801 67.01 51.27 -1.52
CA LYS A 801 67.24 52.70 -1.26
C LYS A 801 68.68 53.08 -1.56
N SER A 802 68.89 54.28 -2.11
CA SER A 802 70.22 54.88 -2.21
C SER A 802 70.41 55.88 -1.08
N SER A 803 71.54 55.82 -0.39
CA SER A 803 71.93 56.80 0.65
C SER A 803 72.18 58.20 0.07
N ASN A 804 72.60 58.28 -1.20
CA ASN A 804 72.71 59.52 -1.95
C ASN A 804 72.10 59.35 -3.37
N PRO A 805 70.77 59.60 -3.51
CA PRO A 805 70.07 59.45 -4.78
C PRO A 805 70.55 60.40 -5.89
N SER A 806 71.32 61.45 -5.57
CA SER A 806 71.90 62.36 -6.56
C SER A 806 73.12 61.77 -7.28
N VAL A 807 73.80 60.79 -6.67
CA VAL A 807 74.93 60.05 -7.27
C VAL A 807 74.40 58.87 -8.09
N ALA A 808 73.56 58.04 -7.50
CA ALA A 808 72.82 56.99 -8.21
C ALA A 808 71.44 56.81 -7.59
N LYS A 809 70.41 56.75 -8.43
CA LYS A 809 69.02 56.52 -8.02
C LYS A 809 68.69 55.04 -8.23
N ILE A 810 68.00 54.43 -7.27
CA ILE A 810 67.49 53.06 -7.39
C ILE A 810 65.98 53.06 -7.16
N ASN A 811 65.24 52.29 -7.95
CA ASN A 811 63.80 52.13 -7.81
C ASN A 811 63.50 51.30 -6.54
N GLU A 812 62.63 51.83 -5.68
CA GLU A 812 62.31 51.24 -4.37
C GLU A 812 61.65 49.87 -4.44
N GLU A 813 60.96 49.54 -5.53
CA GLU A 813 60.17 48.30 -5.67
C GLU A 813 60.81 47.32 -6.66
N THR A 814 61.51 47.83 -7.68
CA THR A 814 62.08 46.98 -8.74
C THR A 814 63.56 46.73 -8.58
N GLY A 815 64.31 47.56 -7.86
CA GLY A 815 65.77 47.44 -7.77
C GLY A 815 66.54 47.93 -9.01
N GLU A 816 65.87 48.61 -9.95
CA GLU A 816 66.52 49.23 -11.13
C GLU A 816 67.32 50.48 -10.72
N LEU A 817 68.62 50.48 -11.00
CA LEU A 817 69.54 51.59 -10.72
C LEU A 817 69.85 52.41 -11.97
N GLU A 818 69.99 53.73 -11.78
CA GLU A 818 70.50 54.69 -12.76
C GLU A 818 71.60 55.56 -12.12
N ALA A 819 72.79 55.55 -12.72
CA ALA A 819 73.94 56.36 -12.30
C ALA A 819 73.84 57.79 -12.84
N LEU A 820 73.86 58.80 -11.96
CA LEU A 820 73.49 60.18 -12.29
C LEU A 820 74.66 61.17 -12.24
N SER A 821 75.59 61.04 -11.30
CA SER A 821 76.73 61.95 -11.17
C SER A 821 77.92 61.30 -10.49
N VAL A 822 79.13 61.81 -10.77
CA VAL A 822 80.39 61.29 -10.22
C VAL A 822 80.39 61.34 -8.70
N GLY A 823 80.69 60.22 -8.06
CA GLY A 823 80.73 60.10 -6.61
C GLY A 823 80.49 58.67 -6.12
N THR A 824 80.42 58.50 -4.80
CA THR A 824 80.09 57.22 -4.17
C THR A 824 78.74 57.29 -3.46
N THR A 825 77.97 56.21 -3.51
CA THR A 825 76.73 56.04 -2.73
C THR A 825 76.59 54.60 -2.26
N THR A 826 75.98 54.39 -1.10
CA THR A 826 75.59 53.06 -0.62
C THR A 826 74.15 52.78 -1.01
N LEU A 827 73.94 51.65 -1.68
CA LEU A 827 72.64 51.04 -1.92
C LEU A 827 72.30 50.15 -0.73
N ILE A 828 71.05 50.22 -0.29
CA ILE A 828 70.51 49.53 0.87
C ILE A 828 69.38 48.64 0.38
N LEU A 829 69.53 47.34 0.58
CA LEU A 829 68.46 46.35 0.44
C LEU A 829 67.94 46.06 1.84
N ASN A 830 66.64 46.24 2.06
CA ASN A 830 66.04 45.93 3.35
C ASN A 830 64.76 45.10 3.21
N ASN A 831 64.43 44.44 4.31
CA ASN A 831 63.18 43.75 4.54
C ASN A 831 62.80 43.93 6.01
N THR A 832 61.54 44.24 6.29
CA THR A 832 61.08 44.48 7.67
C THR A 832 60.10 43.40 8.10
N TYR A 833 60.46 42.68 9.17
CA TYR A 833 59.55 41.79 9.90
C TYR A 833 58.89 42.57 11.02
N TYR A 834 57.57 42.53 11.12
CA TYR A 834 56.83 43.14 12.22
C TYR A 834 56.63 42.10 13.34
N PHE A 835 57.66 41.93 14.19
CA PHE A 835 57.74 40.94 15.28
C PHE A 835 57.70 41.62 16.67
N GLY A 836 56.54 42.15 17.05
CA GLY A 836 56.40 43.01 18.24
C GLY A 836 57.08 44.37 18.05
N GLU A 837 58.40 44.38 17.86
CA GLU A 837 59.20 45.50 17.34
C GLU A 837 59.60 45.21 15.88
N ALA A 838 59.80 46.26 15.07
CA ALA A 838 60.22 46.11 13.67
C ALA A 838 61.63 45.52 13.61
N LYS A 839 61.73 44.23 13.25
CA LYS A 839 63.00 43.56 13.00
C LYS A 839 63.38 43.76 11.54
N GLN A 840 64.31 44.68 11.31
CA GLN A 840 64.83 44.97 9.98
C GLN A 840 66.01 44.07 9.65
N LEU A 841 65.90 43.34 8.54
CA LEU A 841 67.05 42.85 7.83
C LEU A 841 67.53 43.96 6.90
N GLU A 842 68.83 44.23 6.92
CA GLU A 842 69.45 45.20 6.04
C GLU A 842 70.75 44.63 5.49
N GLU A 843 70.98 44.83 4.21
CA GLU A 843 72.24 44.52 3.54
C GLU A 843 72.64 45.72 2.66
N GLN A 844 73.93 46.06 2.67
CA GLN A 844 74.44 47.26 2.02
C GLN A 844 75.44 46.92 0.91
N LEU A 845 75.40 47.70 -0.17
CA LEU A 845 76.35 47.61 -1.29
C LEU A 845 76.83 49.01 -1.67
N MET A 846 78.14 49.25 -1.57
CA MET A 846 78.74 50.51 -2.00
C MET A 846 78.95 50.51 -3.52
N VAL A 847 78.54 51.58 -4.19
CA VAL A 847 78.75 51.78 -5.63
C VAL A 847 79.44 53.13 -5.89
N THR A 848 80.27 53.16 -6.92
CA THR A 848 81.02 54.34 -7.38
C THR A 848 80.61 54.65 -8.81
N VAL A 849 80.35 55.93 -9.08
CA VAL A 849 80.08 56.46 -10.42
C VAL A 849 81.27 57.30 -10.85
N GLU A 850 81.86 56.98 -12.00
CA GLU A 850 82.99 57.67 -12.64
C GLU A 850 82.60 58.48 -13.89
#